data_AF-A0AAN7AEE3-F1
#
_entry.id   AF-A0AAN7AEE3-F1
#
_cell.length_a   1.000
_cell.length_b   1.000
_cell.length_c   1.000
_cell.angle_alpha   90.00
_cell.angle_beta   90.00
_cell.angle_gamma   90.00
#
_symmetry.space_group_name_H-M   'P 1'
#
loop_
_entity.id
_entity.type
_entity.pdbx_description
1 polymer ?
#
loop_
_entity_poly.entity_id
_entity_poly.type
_entity_poly.pdbx_seq_one_letter_code
_entity_poly.pdbx_strand_id
1 'polypeptide(L)'
;MAPLREFPTIKAVRSFVIGGVGSGGDYHNVKGGHWLIDSPISTPCSKWEKYRASRTSWGINVLGSFLIEIEATDGTVGFATGFGGPPACWLVHQHFERFLIGADPRNTNHLFEQMYRASLFYGRKGITIAVISVIDLAIWDLLGKVRGEPVYKLIGGSTKDRIEFYCTGPDPPAAKEMGFWGAKVPLPYCPEEGHAGLKKNVEFLRKHRESVGPDFPLMVDCYMSLNVSYTIEIAKACEELNINWWEECLSPDDTDGFEQIKRAHPTIKFTTGEHEYSRYGFRKLIEGRNLDIIQPDVMWLGGMTELLKVAAMAAAYDIPVVPHASGPYSYHFVISQPNTPFQEYLANSPDGKSVLPVFGDLFIDEPIPTRGFLTAADLDKPGFGLTINPAARAKLIPSTYLLTIPTNSLPPPTTEEAKQDLNSSDKMPPTNLLAHKTAIITGGTTGIGRAITLAFLAQGCNVAVNHLALEKDEPHLDSLLAEAASLYSSSSSDSARVIGQIAHLPGDVRDPSTGPALVSFALESFNTERLDICVSNAGICTFASFLDLSPDLFSQTVRTNLDGAFYVVQAAARQMALHQSPPGGSIIGISSISALVGGGEQTHYTPTKAGVSSLMQSTAVALGKYGVRCNALLPGTIRTQLNEEDLKDEEKKKYMEGRIPLGRTGDPKDMGGPAVFLACEELSGYVTGAQLLVDGGLFVNLQ
;
A
#
# COMPACT_ATOMS: atom_id res chain seq x y z
N MET A 1 48.75 9.03 13.37
CA MET A 1 47.84 9.62 12.36
C MET A 1 46.91 10.56 13.09
N ALA A 2 46.71 11.80 12.62
CA ALA A 2 45.59 12.60 13.12
C ALA A 2 44.29 11.85 12.79
N PRO A 3 43.33 11.70 13.73
CA PRO A 3 42.08 11.04 13.42
C PRO A 3 41.36 11.81 12.30
N LEU A 4 40.75 11.07 11.37
CA LEU A 4 39.85 11.65 10.38
C LEU A 4 38.74 12.44 11.09
N ARG A 5 38.17 13.45 10.41
CA ARG A 5 37.08 14.27 10.95
C ARG A 5 35.93 13.36 11.41
N GLU A 6 35.61 13.42 12.70
CA GLU A 6 34.43 12.77 13.27
C GLU A 6 33.18 13.41 12.67
N PHE A 7 32.22 12.59 12.25
CA PHE A 7 31.00 13.04 11.59
C PHE A 7 29.81 12.74 12.48
N PRO A 8 28.89 13.69 12.69
CA PRO A 8 27.74 13.49 13.56
C PRO A 8 26.79 12.47 12.94
N THR A 9 26.13 11.67 13.77
CA THR A 9 25.08 10.74 13.34
C THR A 9 23.72 11.44 13.35
N ILE A 10 22.73 10.87 12.68
CA ILE A 10 21.36 11.35 12.71
C ILE A 10 20.77 11.08 14.10
N LYS A 11 20.28 12.13 14.75
CA LYS A 11 19.72 12.10 16.10
C LYS A 11 18.19 12.04 16.08
N ALA A 12 17.54 12.80 15.21
CA ALA A 12 16.09 12.90 15.16
C ALA A 12 15.58 13.25 13.77
N VAL A 13 14.35 12.85 13.48
CA VAL A 13 13.61 13.19 12.25
C VAL A 13 12.29 13.83 12.66
N ARG A 14 11.91 14.93 12.01
CA ARG A 14 10.62 15.60 12.21
C ARG A 14 9.96 15.80 10.85
N SER A 15 8.64 15.67 10.81
CA SER A 15 7.86 16.02 9.61
C SER A 15 6.72 16.98 9.92
N PHE A 16 6.42 17.83 8.95
CA PHE A 16 5.38 18.85 9.04
C PHE A 16 4.55 18.85 7.77
N VAL A 17 3.24 18.97 7.91
CA VAL A 17 2.36 19.35 6.80
C VAL A 17 2.39 20.87 6.69
N ILE A 18 2.49 21.41 5.47
CA ILE A 18 2.51 22.86 5.27
C ILE A 18 1.06 23.33 5.07
N GLY A 19 0.57 24.14 6.01
CA GLY A 19 -0.78 24.68 5.96
C GLY A 19 -0.98 25.75 4.88
N GLY A 20 -2.16 25.77 4.28
CA GLY A 20 -2.53 26.72 3.23
C GLY A 20 -2.18 26.24 1.82
N VAL A 21 -1.95 27.18 0.91
CA VAL A 21 -1.66 26.96 -0.52
C VAL A 21 -0.52 27.87 -0.97
N GLY A 22 0.16 27.52 -2.07
CA GLY A 22 1.23 28.32 -2.68
C GLY A 22 2.51 28.40 -1.84
N SER A 23 2.78 27.36 -1.03
CA SER A 23 3.97 27.26 -0.18
C SER A 23 4.40 25.79 -0.06
N GLY A 24 5.69 25.52 -0.28
CA GLY A 24 6.27 24.17 -0.29
C GLY A 24 6.28 23.47 -1.65
N GLY A 25 6.63 22.19 -1.67
CA GLY A 25 6.94 21.44 -2.89
C GLY A 25 5.76 20.86 -3.68
N ASP A 26 4.50 21.11 -3.31
CA ASP A 26 3.34 20.80 -4.17
C ASP A 26 3.03 22.01 -5.08
N TYR A 27 3.49 21.93 -6.33
CA TYR A 27 3.31 22.98 -7.33
C TYR A 27 1.84 23.30 -7.63
N HIS A 28 0.95 22.31 -7.44
CA HIS A 28 -0.44 22.40 -7.88
C HIS A 28 -1.39 22.79 -6.75
N ASN A 29 -0.94 22.73 -5.50
CA ASN A 29 -1.67 23.25 -4.36
C ASN A 29 -1.55 24.77 -4.26
N VAL A 30 -2.16 25.47 -5.22
CA VAL A 30 -2.15 26.93 -5.36
C VAL A 30 -3.55 27.52 -5.23
N LYS A 31 -3.64 28.85 -5.11
CA LYS A 31 -4.92 29.57 -5.03
C LYS A 31 -5.66 29.50 -6.38
N GLY A 32 -6.99 29.40 -6.34
CA GLY A 32 -7.84 29.50 -7.53
C GLY A 32 -7.59 30.78 -8.33
N GLY A 33 -7.73 30.67 -9.65
CA GLY A 33 -7.36 31.69 -10.65
C GLY A 33 -5.94 31.55 -11.18
N HIS A 34 -5.14 30.62 -10.65
CA HIS A 34 -3.79 30.36 -11.16
C HIS A 34 -3.83 29.46 -12.41
N TRP A 35 -3.04 29.81 -13.43
CA TRP A 35 -3.00 29.07 -14.69
C TRP A 35 -2.71 27.56 -14.53
N LEU A 36 -1.86 27.18 -13.56
CA LEU A 36 -1.50 25.79 -13.25
C LEU A 36 -2.68 24.89 -12.97
N ILE A 37 -3.82 25.44 -12.53
CA ILE A 37 -5.00 24.67 -12.16
C ILE A 37 -6.28 25.07 -12.91
N ASP A 38 -6.45 26.34 -13.29
CA ASP A 38 -7.72 26.86 -13.80
C ASP A 38 -7.64 27.37 -15.26
N SER A 39 -6.49 27.22 -15.93
CA SER A 39 -6.41 27.40 -17.38
C SER A 39 -6.78 26.09 -18.12
N PRO A 40 -7.17 26.16 -19.41
CA PRO A 40 -7.35 24.97 -20.22
C PRO A 40 -6.04 24.19 -20.33
N ILE A 41 -5.99 23.02 -19.70
CA ILE A 41 -4.87 22.08 -19.73
C ILE A 41 -5.44 20.68 -20.01
N SER A 42 -4.90 20.02 -21.03
CA SER A 42 -5.21 18.64 -21.36
C SER A 42 -4.61 17.73 -20.28
N THR A 43 -5.42 16.81 -19.75
CA THR A 43 -5.01 15.89 -18.68
C THR A 43 -5.62 14.50 -18.94
N PRO A 44 -5.17 13.45 -18.24
CA PRO A 44 -5.81 12.14 -18.31
C PRO A 44 -7.28 12.17 -17.88
N CYS A 45 -7.70 13.18 -17.11
CA CYS A 45 -9.07 13.34 -16.65
C CYS A 45 -9.95 14.21 -17.58
N SER A 46 -9.38 14.85 -18.59
CA SER A 46 -10.09 15.75 -19.51
C SER A 46 -11.13 15.03 -20.38
N LYS A 47 -11.06 13.70 -20.47
CA LYS A 47 -12.09 12.85 -21.11
C LYS A 47 -13.47 12.99 -20.47
N TRP A 48 -13.53 13.38 -19.19
CA TRP A 48 -14.78 13.61 -18.47
C TRP A 48 -15.03 15.11 -18.34
N GLU A 49 -16.14 15.59 -18.92
CA GLU A 49 -16.50 17.01 -18.94
C GLU A 49 -16.39 17.69 -17.56
N LYS A 50 -16.90 17.01 -16.52
CA LYS A 50 -16.90 17.51 -15.14
C LYS A 50 -15.50 17.78 -14.56
N TYR A 51 -14.45 17.21 -15.15
CA TYR A 51 -13.07 17.32 -14.69
C TYR A 51 -12.17 18.13 -15.61
N ARG A 52 -12.69 18.62 -16.74
CA ARG A 52 -11.88 19.29 -17.77
C ARG A 52 -11.53 20.74 -17.41
N ALA A 53 -12.42 21.44 -16.70
CA ALA A 53 -12.29 22.89 -16.47
C ALA A 53 -11.19 23.27 -15.47
N SER A 54 -10.88 22.41 -14.50
CA SER A 54 -9.86 22.69 -13.48
C SER A 54 -9.19 21.41 -13.03
N ARG A 55 -7.86 21.44 -12.84
CA ARG A 55 -7.10 20.28 -12.36
C ARG A 55 -7.41 19.94 -10.89
N THR A 56 -7.87 20.91 -10.11
CA THR A 56 -8.31 20.67 -8.73
C THR A 56 -9.61 19.87 -8.65
N SER A 57 -10.45 19.90 -9.69
CA SER A 57 -11.73 19.19 -9.70
C SER A 57 -11.59 17.67 -9.62
N TRP A 58 -10.47 17.11 -10.10
CA TRP A 58 -10.13 15.70 -9.98
C TRP A 58 -9.07 15.42 -8.89
N GLY A 59 -8.64 16.44 -8.15
CA GLY A 59 -7.82 16.31 -6.96
C GLY A 59 -6.30 16.36 -7.19
N ILE A 60 -5.80 17.10 -8.19
CA ILE A 60 -4.35 17.25 -8.37
C ILE A 60 -3.62 17.76 -7.12
N ASN A 61 -4.28 18.62 -6.35
CA ASN A 61 -3.75 19.27 -5.15
C ASN A 61 -4.14 18.54 -3.85
N VAL A 62 -4.69 17.32 -3.94
CA VAL A 62 -5.29 16.61 -2.79
C VAL A 62 -4.29 16.30 -1.68
N LEU A 63 -3.01 16.18 -2.02
CA LEU A 63 -1.96 15.82 -1.08
C LEU A 63 -1.45 17.03 -0.31
N GLY A 64 -1.11 18.12 -1.01
CA GLY A 64 -0.44 19.26 -0.42
C GLY A 64 1.04 19.01 -0.14
N SER A 65 1.71 20.04 0.35
CA SER A 65 3.15 20.03 0.65
C SER A 65 3.45 19.48 2.04
N PHE A 66 4.62 18.87 2.18
CA PHE A 66 5.20 18.52 3.48
C PHE A 66 6.68 18.95 3.57
N LEU A 67 7.22 18.99 4.78
CA LEU A 67 8.60 19.32 5.09
C LEU A 67 9.18 18.26 6.02
N ILE A 68 10.41 17.83 5.77
CA ILE A 68 11.19 16.99 6.69
C ILE A 68 12.36 17.80 7.24
N GLU A 69 12.60 17.69 8.54
CA GLU A 69 13.85 18.10 9.19
C GLU A 69 14.59 16.87 9.74
N ILE A 70 15.90 16.80 9.51
CA ILE A 70 16.80 15.79 10.05
C ILE A 70 17.86 16.50 10.89
N GLU A 71 17.85 16.24 12.18
CA GLU A 71 18.82 16.78 13.14
C GLU A 71 19.93 15.78 13.39
N ALA A 72 21.18 16.23 13.32
CA ALA A 72 22.36 15.44 13.67
C ALA A 72 22.79 15.64 15.14
N THR A 73 23.67 14.78 15.64
CA THR A 73 24.12 14.82 17.05
C THR A 73 24.90 16.07 17.43
N ASP A 74 25.44 16.82 16.46
CA ASP A 74 26.10 18.11 16.68
C ASP A 74 25.14 19.31 16.67
N GLY A 75 23.83 19.05 16.48
CA GLY A 75 22.78 20.08 16.42
C GLY A 75 22.55 20.65 15.02
N THR A 76 23.31 20.24 14.00
CA THR A 76 23.05 20.66 12.61
C THR A 76 21.73 20.07 12.12
N VAL A 77 20.92 20.88 11.42
CA VAL A 77 19.63 20.46 10.86
C VAL A 77 19.61 20.63 9.35
N GLY A 78 19.50 19.50 8.63
CA GLY A 78 19.14 19.48 7.22
C GLY A 78 17.63 19.38 7.04
N PHE A 79 17.11 19.90 5.92
CA PHE A 79 15.68 19.82 5.61
C PHE A 79 15.40 19.82 4.12
N ALA A 80 14.23 19.33 3.75
CA ALA A 80 13.71 19.45 2.40
C ALA A 80 12.17 19.45 2.38
N THR A 81 11.59 20.01 1.33
CA THR A 81 10.15 20.01 1.06
C THR A 81 9.82 19.17 -0.18
N GLY A 82 8.56 18.79 -0.34
CA GLY A 82 8.01 18.11 -1.50
C GLY A 82 6.49 17.99 -1.39
N PHE A 83 5.84 17.41 -2.40
CA PHE A 83 4.42 17.04 -2.32
C PHE A 83 4.24 15.69 -1.59
N GLY A 84 3.08 15.50 -0.96
CA GLY A 84 2.73 14.23 -0.31
C GLY A 84 1.98 14.41 1.01
N GLY A 85 2.07 15.60 1.60
CA GLY A 85 1.23 16.04 2.72
C GLY A 85 1.10 15.03 3.87
N PRO A 86 -0.11 14.86 4.45
CA PRO A 86 -0.33 13.95 5.57
C PRO A 86 0.15 12.50 5.37
N PRO A 87 -0.20 11.78 4.28
CA PRO A 87 0.25 10.39 4.12
C PRO A 87 1.77 10.26 3.99
N ALA A 88 2.44 11.27 3.41
CA ALA A 88 3.90 11.31 3.39
C ALA A 88 4.50 11.37 4.80
N CYS A 89 4.03 12.31 5.63
CA CYS A 89 4.47 12.42 7.02
C CYS A 89 4.24 11.14 7.83
N TRP A 90 3.13 10.44 7.60
CA TRP A 90 2.86 9.15 8.23
C TRP A 90 3.93 8.10 7.87
N LEU A 91 4.28 8.00 6.58
CA LEU A 91 5.30 7.06 6.09
C LEU A 91 6.70 7.38 6.61
N VAL A 92 7.04 8.66 6.75
CA VAL A 92 8.31 9.11 7.34
C VAL A 92 8.52 8.46 8.71
N HIS A 93 7.54 8.57 9.60
CA HIS A 93 7.67 8.10 10.98
C HIS A 93 7.39 6.60 11.14
N GLN A 94 6.31 6.10 10.52
CA GLN A 94 5.87 4.72 10.74
C GLN A 94 6.75 3.70 10.04
N HIS A 95 7.42 4.08 8.95
CA HIS A 95 8.33 3.20 8.25
C HIS A 95 9.77 3.71 8.27
N PHE A 96 10.05 4.85 7.64
CA PHE A 96 11.42 5.15 7.22
C PHE A 96 12.35 5.60 8.35
N GLU A 97 11.81 6.20 9.41
CA GLU A 97 12.58 6.68 10.58
C GLU A 97 13.50 5.60 11.18
N ARG A 98 13.07 4.33 11.15
CA ARG A 98 13.85 3.19 11.68
C ARG A 98 15.21 2.99 11.03
N PHE A 99 15.39 3.48 9.79
CA PHE A 99 16.66 3.39 9.07
C PHE A 99 17.56 4.60 9.31
N LEU A 100 16.99 5.71 9.81
CA LEU A 100 17.66 7.00 9.91
C LEU A 100 18.29 7.21 11.29
N ILE A 101 17.58 6.90 12.37
CA ILE A 101 18.04 7.19 13.73
C ILE A 101 19.34 6.43 14.05
N GLY A 102 20.37 7.16 14.48
CA GLY A 102 21.70 6.63 14.79
C GLY A 102 22.58 6.38 13.57
N ALA A 103 22.07 6.54 12.34
CA ALA A 103 22.84 6.32 11.14
C ALA A 103 23.82 7.47 10.85
N ASP A 104 24.93 7.16 10.19
CA ASP A 104 25.82 8.16 9.61
C ASP A 104 25.17 8.75 8.34
N PRO A 105 24.90 10.08 8.27
CA PRO A 105 24.22 10.69 7.13
C PRO A 105 25.01 10.60 5.83
N ARG A 106 26.32 10.28 5.87
CA ARG A 106 27.15 10.07 4.66
C ARG A 106 26.78 8.77 3.94
N ASN A 107 26.08 7.85 4.59
CA ASN A 107 25.69 6.56 4.03
C ASN A 107 24.47 6.66 3.10
N THR A 108 24.41 7.69 2.25
CA THR A 108 23.27 8.00 1.38
C THR A 108 22.84 6.81 0.53
N ASN A 109 23.79 6.12 -0.11
CA ASN A 109 23.51 4.91 -0.88
C ASN A 109 22.87 3.79 -0.02
N HIS A 110 23.35 3.59 1.20
CA HIS A 110 22.83 2.53 2.07
C HIS A 110 21.41 2.85 2.55
N LEU A 111 21.20 4.09 3.01
CA LEU A 111 19.90 4.57 3.48
C LEU A 111 18.85 4.54 2.35
N PHE A 112 19.22 5.00 1.16
CA PHE A 112 18.35 4.90 -0.02
C PHE A 112 17.95 3.44 -0.30
N GLU A 113 18.92 2.52 -0.37
CA GLU A 113 18.62 1.11 -0.66
C GLU A 113 17.76 0.46 0.43
N GLN A 114 17.99 0.76 1.71
CA GLN A 114 17.15 0.27 2.80
C GLN A 114 15.71 0.76 2.66
N MET A 115 15.50 2.07 2.50
CA MET A 115 14.16 2.65 2.37
C MET A 115 13.43 2.17 1.11
N TYR A 116 14.12 2.14 -0.03
CA TYR A 116 13.55 1.67 -1.29
C TYR A 116 13.18 0.19 -1.22
N ARG A 117 14.12 -0.67 -0.77
CA ARG A 117 13.90 -2.13 -0.74
C ARG A 117 12.89 -2.54 0.31
N ALA A 118 12.90 -1.92 1.48
CA ALA A 118 11.94 -2.20 2.55
C ALA A 118 10.51 -1.79 2.15
N SER A 119 10.35 -0.80 1.26
CA SER A 119 9.04 -0.36 0.79
C SER A 119 8.60 -0.97 -0.55
N LEU A 120 9.35 -1.91 -1.14
CA LEU A 120 9.01 -2.52 -2.44
C LEU A 120 7.59 -3.11 -2.50
N PHE A 121 7.09 -3.64 -1.38
CA PHE A 121 5.78 -4.29 -1.32
C PHE A 121 4.58 -3.34 -1.46
N TYR A 122 4.79 -2.03 -1.32
CA TYR A 122 3.75 -1.00 -1.48
C TYR A 122 4.26 0.28 -2.18
N GLY A 123 5.47 0.24 -2.75
CA GLY A 123 6.15 1.38 -3.35
C GLY A 123 6.55 1.11 -4.80
N ARG A 124 7.85 1.17 -5.08
CA ARG A 124 8.49 1.19 -6.43
C ARG A 124 8.27 2.46 -7.25
N LYS A 125 7.08 3.04 -7.22
CA LYS A 125 6.68 4.27 -7.93
C LYS A 125 5.74 5.09 -7.03
N GLY A 126 5.46 6.33 -7.42
CA GLY A 126 4.43 7.17 -6.79
C GLY A 126 4.80 7.72 -5.41
N ILE A 127 3.79 7.96 -4.57
CA ILE A 127 3.92 8.70 -3.31
C ILE A 127 5.01 8.15 -2.37
N THR A 128 5.15 6.83 -2.28
CA THR A 128 6.17 6.21 -1.43
C THR A 128 7.58 6.64 -1.82
N ILE A 129 7.85 6.80 -3.13
CA ILE A 129 9.16 7.23 -3.62
C ILE A 129 9.35 8.74 -3.47
N ALA A 130 8.28 9.54 -3.56
CA ALA A 130 8.34 10.96 -3.23
C ALA A 130 8.74 11.18 -1.74
N VAL A 131 8.23 10.35 -0.83
CA VAL A 131 8.68 10.38 0.59
C VAL A 131 10.17 10.11 0.72
N ILE A 132 10.67 9.05 0.07
CA ILE A 132 12.10 8.71 0.08
C ILE A 132 12.94 9.85 -0.48
N SER A 133 12.46 10.49 -1.55
CA SER A 133 13.14 11.60 -2.21
C SER A 133 13.34 12.79 -1.27
N VAL A 134 12.29 13.20 -0.55
CA VAL A 134 12.38 14.33 0.38
C VAL A 134 13.26 13.99 1.59
N ILE A 135 13.25 12.74 2.07
CA ILE A 135 14.20 12.27 3.09
C ILE A 135 15.63 12.40 2.57
N ASP A 136 15.90 11.88 1.37
CA ASP A 136 17.23 11.91 0.76
C ASP A 136 17.73 13.34 0.54
N LEU A 137 16.86 14.24 0.06
CA LEU A 137 17.18 15.67 -0.06
C LEU A 137 17.51 16.29 1.30
N ALA A 138 16.75 15.99 2.36
CA ALA A 138 17.06 16.48 3.70
C ALA A 138 18.42 15.96 4.22
N ILE A 139 18.82 14.73 3.86
CA ILE A 139 20.14 14.18 4.15
C ILE A 139 21.23 14.94 3.39
N TRP A 140 21.04 15.21 2.09
CA TRP A 140 22.01 15.98 1.30
C TRP A 140 22.17 17.43 1.80
N ASP A 141 21.07 18.05 2.21
CA ASP A 141 21.11 19.36 2.85
C ASP A 141 21.89 19.33 4.17
N LEU A 142 21.65 18.30 5.00
CA LEU A 142 22.40 18.07 6.24
C LEU A 142 23.90 17.90 5.96
N LEU A 143 24.27 17.10 4.96
CA LEU A 143 25.66 16.88 4.59
C LEU A 143 26.35 18.17 4.17
N GLY A 144 25.70 18.99 3.34
CA GLY A 144 26.21 20.29 2.93
C GLY A 144 26.41 21.23 4.12
N LYS A 145 25.44 21.27 5.05
CA LYS A 145 25.54 22.10 6.26
C LYS A 145 26.64 21.64 7.21
N VAL A 146 26.79 20.34 7.47
CA VAL A 146 27.88 19.80 8.30
C VAL A 146 29.24 20.10 7.68
N ARG A 147 29.36 20.05 6.35
CA ARG A 147 30.61 20.34 5.64
C ARG A 147 30.88 21.83 5.45
N GLY A 148 29.85 22.67 5.55
CA GLY A 148 29.93 24.09 5.20
C GLY A 148 30.05 24.33 3.70
N GLU A 149 29.48 23.44 2.88
CA GLU A 149 29.58 23.46 1.42
C GLU A 149 28.19 23.37 0.76
N PRO A 150 27.99 23.99 -0.42
CA PRO A 150 26.79 23.80 -1.21
C PRO A 150 26.75 22.38 -1.80
N VAL A 151 25.54 21.81 -1.97
CA VAL A 151 25.37 20.42 -2.43
C VAL A 151 26.07 20.13 -3.76
N TYR A 152 26.12 21.09 -4.70
CA TYR A 152 26.73 20.89 -6.02
C TYR A 152 28.23 20.58 -5.93
N LYS A 153 28.93 21.11 -4.91
CA LYS A 153 30.34 20.80 -4.64
C LYS A 153 30.53 19.36 -4.14
N LEU A 154 29.51 18.78 -3.52
CA LEU A 154 29.55 17.41 -2.99
C LEU A 154 29.26 16.32 -4.03
N ILE A 155 28.70 16.69 -5.19
CA ILE A 155 28.22 15.75 -6.22
C ILE A 155 28.95 15.86 -7.56
N GLY A 156 30.07 16.60 -7.62
CA GLY A 156 30.90 16.70 -8.84
C GLY A 156 31.49 18.08 -9.09
N GLY A 157 31.05 19.11 -8.34
CA GLY A 157 31.46 20.48 -8.57
C GLY A 157 30.57 21.16 -9.60
N SER A 158 31.13 22.15 -10.31
CA SER A 158 30.41 22.85 -11.37
C SER A 158 31.01 22.46 -12.72
N THR A 159 30.17 22.00 -13.64
CA THR A 159 30.53 21.70 -15.03
C THR A 159 30.24 22.85 -15.98
N LYS A 160 29.63 23.93 -15.48
CA LYS A 160 29.23 25.12 -16.26
C LYS A 160 29.15 26.37 -15.37
N ASP A 161 29.58 27.51 -15.90
CA ASP A 161 29.59 28.77 -15.13
C ASP A 161 28.18 29.32 -14.87
N ARG A 162 27.22 28.96 -15.74
CA ARG A 162 25.85 29.46 -15.76
C ARG A 162 24.88 28.34 -16.12
N ILE A 163 23.72 28.34 -15.47
CA ILE A 163 22.55 27.52 -15.81
C ILE A 163 21.60 28.41 -16.61
N GLU A 164 21.35 28.05 -17.86
CA GLU A 164 20.31 28.68 -18.68
C GLU A 164 18.96 28.04 -18.41
N PHE A 165 17.89 28.84 -18.39
CA PHE A 165 16.55 28.37 -18.12
C PHE A 165 15.61 28.58 -19.31
N TYR A 166 14.71 27.62 -19.51
CA TYR A 166 13.46 27.87 -20.23
C TYR A 166 12.31 28.03 -19.23
N CYS A 167 11.25 28.72 -19.62
CA CYS A 167 10.11 29.00 -18.75
C CYS A 167 8.88 28.21 -19.18
N THR A 168 8.25 27.48 -18.26
CA THR A 168 7.00 26.75 -18.50
C THR A 168 5.83 27.60 -18.01
N GLY A 169 4.93 27.97 -18.92
CA GLY A 169 3.79 28.83 -18.61
C GLY A 169 2.97 29.24 -19.83
N PRO A 170 1.85 29.94 -19.63
CA PRO A 170 0.93 30.31 -20.70
C PRO A 170 1.39 31.54 -21.50
N ASP A 171 2.45 32.26 -21.09
CA ASP A 171 2.90 33.50 -21.73
C ASP A 171 4.37 33.43 -22.22
N PRO A 172 4.62 32.79 -23.38
CA PRO A 172 5.94 32.77 -24.03
C PRO A 172 6.55 34.17 -24.32
N PRO A 173 5.79 35.20 -24.71
CA PRO A 173 6.33 36.56 -24.82
C PRO A 173 6.97 37.07 -23.53
N ALA A 174 6.31 36.90 -22.39
CA ALA A 174 6.86 37.29 -21.09
C ALA A 174 8.14 36.51 -20.76
N ALA A 175 8.17 35.20 -21.03
CA ALA A 175 9.38 34.39 -20.86
C ALA A 175 10.56 34.91 -21.71
N LYS A 176 10.30 35.24 -22.98
CA LYS A 176 11.30 35.82 -23.88
C LYS A 176 11.81 37.16 -23.38
N GLU A 177 10.93 38.05 -22.92
CA GLU A 177 11.29 39.37 -22.38
C GLU A 177 12.14 39.26 -21.11
N MET A 178 11.85 38.29 -20.24
CA MET A 178 12.60 38.00 -19.02
C MET A 178 13.96 37.33 -19.26
N GLY A 179 14.31 37.00 -20.51
CA GLY A 179 15.61 36.46 -20.89
C GLY A 179 15.74 34.94 -20.82
N PHE A 180 14.63 34.20 -20.65
CA PHE A 180 14.63 32.74 -20.80
C PHE A 180 14.95 32.36 -22.25
N TRP A 181 15.68 31.26 -22.44
CA TRP A 181 16.10 30.87 -23.80
C TRP A 181 14.98 30.26 -24.64
N GLY A 182 13.88 29.83 -24.00
CA GLY A 182 12.71 29.22 -24.62
C GLY A 182 11.50 29.21 -23.69
N ALA A 183 10.34 28.79 -24.21
CA ALA A 183 9.13 28.62 -23.41
C ALA A 183 8.39 27.31 -23.71
N LYS A 184 7.84 26.68 -22.67
CA LYS A 184 6.98 25.50 -22.77
C LYS A 184 5.53 25.87 -22.42
N VAL A 185 4.60 25.63 -23.33
CA VAL A 185 3.17 25.94 -23.12
C VAL A 185 2.36 24.66 -22.86
N PRO A 186 1.35 24.69 -21.98
CA PRO A 186 0.48 23.54 -21.74
C PRO A 186 -0.52 23.37 -22.89
N LEU A 187 -0.65 22.15 -23.40
CA LEU A 187 -1.62 21.81 -24.45
C LEU A 187 -3.04 21.92 -23.89
N PRO A 188 -3.96 22.67 -24.51
CA PRO A 188 -5.26 22.94 -23.89
C PRO A 188 -6.33 21.85 -24.06
N TYR A 189 -6.29 21.06 -25.14
CA TYR A 189 -7.38 20.13 -25.49
C TYR A 189 -6.92 18.68 -25.63
N CYS A 190 -7.77 17.75 -25.20
CA CYS A 190 -7.47 16.31 -25.14
C CYS A 190 -7.99 15.52 -26.36
N PRO A 191 -7.60 14.24 -26.54
CA PRO A 191 -8.04 13.43 -27.68
C PRO A 191 -9.56 13.26 -27.79
N GLU A 192 -10.27 13.22 -26.67
CA GLU A 192 -11.74 13.06 -26.63
C GLU A 192 -12.50 14.28 -27.18
N GLU A 193 -11.83 15.41 -27.38
CA GLU A 193 -12.38 16.58 -28.07
C GLU A 193 -12.24 16.48 -29.60
N GLY A 194 -11.69 15.36 -30.09
CA GLY A 194 -11.62 14.96 -31.49
C GLY A 194 -10.85 15.94 -32.38
N HIS A 195 -11.13 15.89 -33.69
CA HIS A 195 -10.48 16.78 -34.66
C HIS A 195 -10.78 18.26 -34.40
N ALA A 196 -11.88 18.59 -33.72
CA ALA A 196 -12.18 19.97 -33.31
C ALA A 196 -11.17 20.44 -32.25
N GLY A 197 -10.91 19.63 -31.22
CA GLY A 197 -9.85 19.87 -30.23
C GLY A 197 -8.47 19.98 -30.87
N LEU A 198 -8.16 19.07 -31.81
CA LEU A 198 -6.88 19.10 -32.54
C LEU A 198 -6.67 20.42 -33.30
N LYS A 199 -7.67 20.87 -34.07
CA LYS A 199 -7.59 22.16 -34.78
C LYS A 199 -7.39 23.34 -33.82
N LYS A 200 -8.05 23.32 -32.67
CA LYS A 200 -7.88 24.36 -31.64
C LYS A 200 -6.49 24.32 -31.00
N ASN A 201 -5.92 23.14 -30.77
CA ASN A 201 -4.54 22.99 -30.29
C ASN A 201 -3.55 23.54 -31.32
N VAL A 202 -3.70 23.20 -32.61
CA VAL A 202 -2.85 23.72 -33.68
C VAL A 202 -2.92 25.26 -33.74
N GLU A 203 -4.12 25.83 -33.65
CA GLU A 203 -4.30 27.28 -33.63
C GLU A 203 -3.73 27.94 -32.38
N PHE A 204 -3.87 27.30 -31.22
CA PHE A 204 -3.25 27.73 -29.97
C PHE A 204 -1.72 27.83 -30.12
N LEU A 205 -1.08 26.81 -30.70
CA LEU A 205 0.37 26.80 -30.91
C LEU A 205 0.81 27.80 -31.98
N ARG A 206 0.03 27.97 -33.05
CA ARG A 206 0.29 28.96 -34.10
C ARG A 206 0.35 30.37 -33.53
N LYS A 207 -0.63 30.75 -32.71
CA LYS A 207 -0.65 32.07 -32.05
C LYS A 207 0.57 32.31 -31.17
N HIS A 208 1.04 31.29 -30.46
CA HIS A 208 2.26 31.39 -29.66
C HIS A 208 3.49 31.53 -30.54
N ARG A 209 3.63 30.72 -31.60
CA ARG A 209 4.71 30.85 -32.58
C ARG A 209 4.75 32.26 -33.19
N GLU A 210 3.61 32.80 -33.59
CA GLU A 210 3.51 34.17 -34.12
C GLU A 210 3.92 35.24 -33.09
N SER A 211 3.57 35.07 -31.82
CA SER A 211 3.86 36.05 -30.78
C SER A 211 5.34 36.10 -30.37
N VAL A 212 6.07 34.99 -30.47
CA VAL A 212 7.50 34.93 -30.12
C VAL A 212 8.44 35.00 -31.33
N GLY A 213 7.90 34.93 -32.54
CA GLY A 213 8.67 34.89 -33.79
C GLY A 213 9.22 33.49 -34.13
N PRO A 214 9.86 33.33 -35.29
CA PRO A 214 10.23 32.02 -35.84
C PRO A 214 11.33 31.30 -35.06
N ASP A 215 12.23 32.05 -34.43
CA ASP A 215 13.47 31.49 -33.87
C ASP A 215 13.38 31.14 -32.38
N PHE A 216 12.44 31.74 -31.64
CA PHE A 216 12.35 31.51 -30.21
C PHE A 216 11.87 30.07 -29.94
N PRO A 217 12.63 29.25 -29.21
CA PRO A 217 12.23 27.89 -28.88
C PRO A 217 10.88 27.82 -28.18
N LEU A 218 9.97 27.03 -28.76
CA LEU A 218 8.64 26.77 -28.23
C LEU A 218 8.47 25.26 -28.04
N MET A 219 8.08 24.86 -26.84
CA MET A 219 7.85 23.48 -26.44
C MET A 219 6.40 23.29 -26.04
N VAL A 220 5.92 22.05 -26.07
CA VAL A 220 4.51 21.73 -25.77
C VAL A 220 4.44 20.65 -24.70
N ASP A 221 3.86 21.00 -23.56
CA ASP A 221 3.57 20.08 -22.46
C ASP A 221 2.18 19.45 -22.65
N CYS A 222 2.11 18.12 -22.63
CA CYS A 222 0.86 17.39 -22.86
C CYS A 222 0.31 16.72 -21.60
N TYR A 223 1.00 16.82 -20.46
CA TYR A 223 0.64 16.23 -19.17
C TYR A 223 -0.04 14.85 -19.28
N MET A 224 0.67 13.87 -19.82
CA MET A 224 0.28 12.46 -19.97
C MET A 224 -1.11 12.19 -20.57
N SER A 225 -1.65 13.13 -21.33
CA SER A 225 -3.07 13.14 -21.71
C SER A 225 -3.39 12.54 -23.07
N LEU A 226 -2.39 12.35 -23.94
CA LEU A 226 -2.61 11.91 -25.30
C LEU A 226 -2.46 10.40 -25.44
N ASN A 227 -2.67 9.94 -26.68
CA ASN A 227 -2.36 8.58 -27.11
C ASN A 227 -1.47 8.64 -28.35
N VAL A 228 -0.94 7.49 -28.78
CA VAL A 228 0.00 7.40 -29.90
C VAL A 228 -0.57 8.00 -31.18
N SER A 229 -1.80 7.66 -31.57
CA SER A 229 -2.38 8.13 -32.84
C SER A 229 -2.61 9.65 -32.86
N TYR A 230 -3.17 10.21 -31.79
CA TYR A 230 -3.40 11.64 -31.67
C TYR A 230 -2.08 12.41 -31.64
N THR A 231 -1.06 11.89 -30.94
CA THR A 231 0.29 12.49 -30.90
C THR A 231 0.91 12.55 -32.30
N ILE A 232 0.78 11.47 -33.08
CA ILE A 232 1.25 11.44 -34.47
C ILE A 232 0.51 12.49 -35.33
N GLU A 233 -0.82 12.58 -35.19
CA GLU A 233 -1.63 13.51 -35.99
C GLU A 233 -1.32 14.98 -35.65
N ILE A 234 -1.24 15.33 -34.36
CA ILE A 234 -0.99 16.70 -33.93
C ILE A 234 0.44 17.17 -34.22
N ALA A 235 1.45 16.31 -34.02
CA ALA A 235 2.84 16.63 -34.35
C ALA A 235 3.00 16.91 -35.85
N LYS A 236 2.33 16.10 -36.70
CA LYS A 236 2.29 16.34 -38.15
C LYS A 236 1.61 17.66 -38.50
N ALA A 237 0.46 17.95 -37.86
CA ALA A 237 -0.29 19.18 -38.12
C ALA A 237 0.44 20.46 -37.67
N CYS A 238 1.45 20.33 -36.80
CA CYS A 238 2.24 21.45 -36.27
C CYS A 238 3.67 21.50 -36.85
N GLU A 239 3.99 20.72 -37.88
CA GLU A 239 5.35 20.65 -38.44
C GLU A 239 5.86 22.04 -38.88
N GLU A 240 4.99 22.86 -39.49
CA GLU A 240 5.28 24.24 -39.90
C GLU A 240 5.58 25.18 -38.73
N LEU A 241 5.19 24.82 -37.50
CA LEU A 241 5.35 25.66 -36.31
C LEU A 241 6.73 25.48 -35.66
N ASN A 242 7.56 24.56 -36.14
CA ASN A 242 8.91 24.30 -35.62
C ASN A 242 8.92 24.15 -34.09
N ILE A 243 8.06 23.29 -33.56
CA ILE A 243 8.04 22.95 -32.13
C ILE A 243 9.37 22.27 -31.76
N ASN A 244 10.04 22.74 -30.70
CA ASN A 244 11.35 22.23 -30.31
C ASN A 244 11.25 20.79 -29.78
N TRP A 245 10.31 20.54 -28.86
CA TRP A 245 9.95 19.19 -28.41
C TRP A 245 8.49 19.11 -27.94
N TRP A 246 7.98 17.88 -27.93
CA TRP A 246 6.70 17.51 -27.32
C TRP A 246 6.95 16.70 -26.04
N GLU A 247 6.36 17.15 -24.95
CA GLU A 247 6.63 16.64 -23.62
C GLU A 247 5.44 15.87 -23.06
N GLU A 248 5.75 14.73 -22.46
CA GLU A 248 4.83 13.83 -21.77
C GLU A 248 3.52 13.60 -22.54
N CYS A 249 3.65 13.29 -23.83
CA CYS A 249 2.48 13.03 -24.67
C CYS A 249 1.65 11.87 -24.16
N LEU A 250 2.30 10.78 -23.75
CA LEU A 250 1.65 9.53 -23.37
C LEU A 250 1.58 9.39 -21.84
N SER A 251 0.68 8.51 -21.40
CA SER A 251 0.71 7.98 -20.02
C SER A 251 2.11 7.41 -19.69
N PRO A 252 2.64 7.60 -18.47
CA PRO A 252 3.91 7.00 -18.06
C PRO A 252 3.92 5.46 -18.19
N ASP A 253 2.74 4.84 -18.13
CA ASP A 253 2.56 3.40 -18.32
C ASP A 253 2.77 2.92 -19.77
N ASP A 254 2.74 3.83 -20.76
CA ASP A 254 2.87 3.52 -22.19
C ASP A 254 4.12 4.17 -22.81
N THR A 255 5.25 4.12 -22.09
CA THR A 255 6.53 4.60 -22.66
C THR A 255 6.95 3.81 -23.91
N ASP A 256 6.53 2.54 -24.02
CA ASP A 256 6.77 1.72 -25.23
C ASP A 256 6.12 2.34 -26.48
N GLY A 257 5.03 3.11 -26.33
CA GLY A 257 4.37 3.85 -27.40
C GLY A 257 5.28 4.88 -28.11
N PHE A 258 6.34 5.36 -27.46
CA PHE A 258 7.29 6.30 -28.10
C PHE A 258 8.06 5.67 -29.26
N GLU A 259 8.23 4.34 -29.32
CA GLU A 259 8.79 3.69 -30.51
C GLU A 259 7.91 3.92 -31.75
N GLN A 260 6.59 3.84 -31.57
CA GLN A 260 5.63 4.08 -32.66
C GLN A 260 5.61 5.55 -33.09
N ILE A 261 5.70 6.46 -32.12
CA ILE A 261 5.77 7.91 -32.37
C ILE A 261 7.06 8.24 -33.14
N LYS A 262 8.23 7.75 -32.68
CA LYS A 262 9.51 7.96 -33.37
C LYS A 262 9.54 7.33 -34.76
N ARG A 263 8.86 6.21 -34.99
CA ARG A 263 8.70 5.64 -36.33
C ARG A 263 7.93 6.57 -37.28
N ALA A 264 6.94 7.29 -36.78
CA ALA A 264 6.17 8.25 -37.58
C ALA A 264 6.90 9.59 -37.74
N HIS A 265 7.58 10.05 -36.69
CA HIS A 265 8.23 11.37 -36.58
C HIS A 265 9.67 11.26 -36.08
N PRO A 266 10.59 10.65 -36.86
CA PRO A 266 11.95 10.37 -36.40
C PRO A 266 12.82 11.63 -36.20
N THR A 267 12.41 12.76 -36.76
CA THR A 267 13.13 14.05 -36.73
C THR A 267 12.61 15.00 -35.65
N ILE A 268 11.48 14.68 -35.00
CA ILE A 268 10.88 15.49 -33.94
C ILE A 268 11.37 14.99 -32.59
N LYS A 269 11.61 15.93 -31.65
CA LYS A 269 12.02 15.58 -30.29
C LYS A 269 10.81 15.26 -29.41
N PHE A 270 10.94 14.20 -28.61
CA PHE A 270 9.97 13.77 -27.61
C PHE A 270 10.65 13.58 -26.26
N THR A 271 9.98 13.99 -25.20
CA THR A 271 10.53 13.99 -23.84
C THR A 271 9.47 13.50 -22.85
N THR A 272 9.90 12.92 -21.73
CA THR A 272 9.02 12.52 -20.60
C THR A 272 9.87 12.18 -19.38
N GLY A 273 9.23 11.87 -18.26
CA GLY A 273 9.87 11.27 -17.10
C GLY A 273 9.50 11.89 -15.76
N GLU A 274 8.74 12.99 -15.73
CA GLU A 274 8.38 13.62 -14.45
C GLU A 274 7.61 12.65 -13.55
N HIS A 275 6.68 11.87 -14.12
CA HIS A 275 5.95 10.81 -13.42
C HIS A 275 6.62 9.42 -13.53
N GLU A 276 7.95 9.36 -13.71
CA GLU A 276 8.72 8.13 -13.64
C GLU A 276 9.66 8.11 -12.43
N TYR A 277 9.95 6.91 -11.92
CA TYR A 277 10.58 6.69 -10.62
C TYR A 277 11.66 5.62 -10.69
N SER A 278 12.69 5.81 -9.88
CA SER A 278 13.87 4.95 -9.71
C SER A 278 14.71 4.74 -10.97
N ARG A 279 15.95 4.32 -10.79
CA ARG A 279 16.85 3.91 -11.88
C ARG A 279 16.26 2.80 -12.75
N TYR A 280 15.36 1.98 -12.20
CA TYR A 280 14.73 0.88 -12.93
C TYR A 280 13.67 1.36 -13.91
N GLY A 281 12.91 2.39 -13.53
CA GLY A 281 11.95 3.05 -14.44
C GLY A 281 12.69 3.79 -15.54
N PHE A 282 13.62 4.68 -15.18
CA PHE A 282 14.38 5.46 -16.17
C PHE A 282 15.24 4.63 -17.13
N ARG A 283 15.68 3.43 -16.74
CA ARG A 283 16.34 2.50 -17.67
C ARG A 283 15.46 2.22 -18.90
N LYS A 284 14.14 2.07 -18.71
CA LYS A 284 13.19 1.82 -19.81
C LYS A 284 13.08 3.00 -20.77
N LEU A 285 13.22 4.24 -20.27
CA LEU A 285 13.19 5.45 -21.09
C LEU A 285 14.49 5.63 -21.91
N ILE A 286 15.62 5.14 -21.38
CA ILE A 286 16.93 5.19 -22.04
C ILE A 286 17.07 4.08 -23.10
N GLU A 287 16.54 2.89 -22.82
CA GLU A 287 16.50 1.77 -23.76
C GLU A 287 15.85 2.18 -25.09
N GLY A 288 16.50 1.87 -26.22
CA GLY A 288 16.00 2.23 -27.56
C GLY A 288 16.22 3.69 -27.97
N ARG A 289 16.54 4.60 -27.03
CA ARG A 289 16.81 6.04 -27.31
C ARG A 289 15.67 6.73 -28.06
N ASN A 290 14.43 6.35 -27.76
CA ASN A 290 13.22 6.93 -28.38
C ASN A 290 12.80 8.28 -27.75
N LEU A 291 13.46 8.67 -26.66
CA LEU A 291 13.28 9.94 -25.97
C LEU A 291 14.57 10.75 -26.03
N ASP A 292 14.46 12.01 -26.44
CA ASP A 292 15.61 12.88 -26.67
C ASP A 292 16.10 13.52 -25.36
N ILE A 293 15.22 13.65 -24.36
CA ILE A 293 15.50 14.17 -23.02
C ILE A 293 14.65 13.39 -22.02
N ILE A 294 15.24 13.04 -20.87
CA ILE A 294 14.50 12.49 -19.71
C ILE A 294 14.38 13.54 -18.61
N GLN A 295 13.20 13.62 -17.97
CA GLN A 295 12.81 14.76 -17.14
C GLN A 295 12.34 14.36 -15.72
N PRO A 296 13.16 13.66 -14.92
CA PRO A 296 12.79 13.31 -13.55
C PRO A 296 12.53 14.55 -12.68
N ASP A 297 11.52 14.49 -11.81
CA ASP A 297 11.43 15.41 -10.67
C ASP A 297 12.27 14.86 -9.50
N VAL A 298 13.21 15.67 -8.98
CA VAL A 298 14.15 15.22 -7.92
C VAL A 298 13.46 14.96 -6.58
N MET A 299 12.32 15.61 -6.32
CA MET A 299 11.50 15.37 -5.14
C MET A 299 10.60 14.14 -5.30
N TRP A 300 10.53 13.53 -6.49
CA TRP A 300 9.60 12.43 -6.76
C TRP A 300 10.32 11.12 -7.10
N LEU A 301 11.36 11.14 -7.95
CA LEU A 301 11.91 9.90 -8.53
C LEU A 301 12.63 8.97 -7.55
N GLY A 302 13.08 9.49 -6.41
CA GLY A 302 13.94 8.80 -5.44
C GLY A 302 14.99 9.69 -4.75
N GLY A 303 15.05 10.99 -5.04
CA GLY A 303 16.02 11.92 -4.44
C GLY A 303 17.31 12.07 -5.24
N MET A 304 18.21 12.92 -4.74
CA MET A 304 19.50 13.22 -5.36
C MET A 304 20.37 11.97 -5.51
N THR A 305 20.37 11.08 -4.51
CA THR A 305 21.15 9.83 -4.52
C THR A 305 20.78 8.91 -5.67
N GLU A 306 19.50 8.85 -6.03
CA GLU A 306 19.01 8.04 -7.14
C GLU A 306 19.13 8.79 -8.48
N LEU A 307 18.90 10.11 -8.48
CA LEU A 307 19.06 10.96 -9.66
C LEU A 307 20.48 10.92 -10.22
N LEU A 308 21.50 10.91 -9.36
CA LEU A 308 22.90 10.75 -9.80
C LEU A 308 23.12 9.43 -10.57
N LYS A 309 22.43 8.35 -10.19
CA LYS A 309 22.52 7.05 -10.89
C LYS A 309 21.77 7.07 -12.23
N VAL A 310 20.59 7.68 -12.26
CA VAL A 310 19.81 7.90 -13.49
C VAL A 310 20.63 8.72 -14.49
N ALA A 311 21.23 9.81 -14.02
CA ALA A 311 22.05 10.70 -14.84
C ALA A 311 23.28 10.01 -15.41
N ALA A 312 24.00 9.24 -14.58
CA ALA A 312 25.14 8.46 -15.03
C ALA A 312 24.75 7.41 -16.11
N MET A 313 23.58 6.78 -15.96
CA MET A 313 23.07 5.85 -16.96
C MET A 313 22.73 6.55 -18.27
N ALA A 314 22.03 7.69 -18.21
CA ALA A 314 21.70 8.49 -19.39
C ALA A 314 22.95 9.06 -20.08
N ALA A 315 23.97 9.46 -19.31
CA ALA A 315 25.23 9.97 -19.82
C ALA A 315 25.97 8.93 -20.65
N ALA A 316 25.86 7.63 -20.34
CA ALA A 316 26.44 6.56 -21.14
C ALA A 316 25.82 6.43 -22.55
N TYR A 317 24.68 7.08 -22.79
CA TYR A 317 23.95 7.12 -24.06
C TYR A 317 23.89 8.52 -24.67
N ASP A 318 24.62 9.48 -24.09
CA ASP A 318 24.58 10.90 -24.43
C ASP A 318 23.17 11.51 -24.38
N ILE A 319 22.29 10.97 -23.52
CA ILE A 319 20.93 11.49 -23.33
C ILE A 319 20.97 12.59 -22.26
N PRO A 320 20.51 13.82 -22.58
CA PRO A 320 20.34 14.87 -21.61
C PRO A 320 19.33 14.53 -20.51
N VAL A 321 19.65 14.92 -19.29
CA VAL A 321 18.71 14.93 -18.16
C VAL A 321 18.38 16.39 -17.85
N VAL A 322 17.11 16.75 -17.95
CA VAL A 322 16.62 18.10 -17.63
C VAL A 322 15.49 17.93 -16.61
N PRO A 323 15.79 17.99 -15.31
CA PRO A 323 14.79 17.71 -14.28
C PRO A 323 13.57 18.63 -14.37
N HIS A 324 12.40 18.08 -14.08
CA HIS A 324 11.18 18.85 -13.87
C HIS A 324 11.41 19.87 -12.74
N ALA A 325 10.86 21.09 -12.90
CA ALA A 325 11.24 22.30 -12.16
C ALA A 325 11.18 22.21 -10.62
N SER A 326 12.25 21.71 -9.99
CA SER A 326 12.30 21.41 -8.55
C SER A 326 13.12 22.41 -7.72
N GLY A 327 13.14 23.69 -8.13
CA GLY A 327 13.87 24.73 -7.40
C GLY A 327 15.36 24.40 -7.17
N PRO A 328 15.97 24.90 -6.08
CA PRO A 328 17.37 24.64 -5.75
C PRO A 328 17.80 23.17 -5.70
N TYR A 329 16.88 22.23 -5.46
CA TYR A 329 17.19 20.80 -5.51
C TYR A 329 17.66 20.38 -6.90
N SER A 330 16.96 20.85 -7.95
CA SER A 330 17.37 20.64 -9.34
C SER A 330 18.57 21.50 -9.75
N TYR A 331 18.69 22.74 -9.25
CA TYR A 331 19.74 23.67 -9.68
C TYR A 331 21.14 23.16 -9.29
N HIS A 332 21.29 22.66 -8.06
CA HIS A 332 22.55 22.09 -7.59
C HIS A 332 22.96 20.85 -8.38
N PHE A 333 22.00 20.07 -8.88
CA PHE A 333 22.26 18.91 -9.74
C PHE A 333 22.60 19.33 -11.17
N VAL A 334 21.81 20.22 -11.79
CA VAL A 334 22.02 20.60 -13.19
C VAL A 334 23.36 21.29 -13.41
N ILE A 335 23.84 22.07 -12.44
CA ILE A 335 25.16 22.69 -12.56
C ILE A 335 26.32 21.70 -12.48
N SER A 336 26.13 20.50 -11.92
CA SER A 336 27.21 19.56 -11.61
C SER A 336 27.40 18.42 -12.60
N GLN A 337 26.40 18.08 -13.42
CA GLN A 337 26.50 16.91 -14.30
C GLN A 337 26.97 17.26 -15.73
N PRO A 338 27.59 16.29 -16.45
CA PRO A 338 28.04 16.50 -17.83
C PRO A 338 26.90 16.52 -18.86
N ASN A 339 25.76 15.87 -18.56
CA ASN A 339 24.62 15.72 -19.47
C ASN A 339 23.37 16.50 -19.01
N THR A 340 23.54 17.60 -18.28
CA THR A 340 22.46 18.47 -17.81
C THR A 340 22.62 19.88 -18.42
N PRO A 341 22.15 20.12 -19.66
CA PRO A 341 22.53 21.29 -20.43
C PRO A 341 21.88 22.59 -19.96
N PHE A 342 20.65 22.53 -19.45
CA PHE A 342 19.82 23.67 -19.04
C PHE A 342 18.81 23.21 -17.98
N GLN A 343 18.01 24.14 -17.45
CA GLN A 343 17.02 23.87 -16.42
C GLN A 343 15.62 24.39 -16.79
N GLU A 344 14.58 23.73 -16.29
CA GLU A 344 13.21 24.23 -16.33
C GLU A 344 12.94 25.21 -15.17
N TYR A 345 12.20 26.27 -15.47
CA TYR A 345 11.53 27.07 -14.46
C TYR A 345 10.01 27.09 -14.72
N LEU A 346 9.23 26.62 -13.75
CA LEU A 346 7.77 26.63 -13.83
C LEU A 346 7.25 28.01 -13.40
N ALA A 347 6.63 28.76 -14.32
CA ALA A 347 6.08 30.08 -14.03
C ALA A 347 4.99 29.98 -12.96
N ASN A 348 5.31 30.42 -11.76
CA ASN A 348 4.46 30.32 -10.58
C ASN A 348 3.78 31.66 -10.22
N SER A 349 3.86 32.66 -11.10
CA SER A 349 2.90 33.76 -11.06
C SER A 349 1.55 33.29 -11.59
N PRO A 350 0.42 33.73 -11.02
CA PRO A 350 -0.91 33.25 -11.43
C PRO A 350 -1.21 33.39 -12.93
N ASP A 351 -0.65 34.41 -13.58
CA ASP A 351 -0.80 34.73 -14.99
C ASP A 351 0.36 34.25 -15.88
N GLY A 352 1.42 33.67 -15.30
CA GLY A 352 2.61 33.23 -16.02
C GLY A 352 3.53 34.34 -16.53
N LYS A 353 3.36 35.60 -16.10
CA LYS A 353 4.09 36.76 -16.64
C LYS A 353 5.27 37.23 -15.79
N SER A 354 5.50 36.63 -14.62
CA SER A 354 6.61 36.98 -13.74
C SER A 354 7.18 35.75 -13.04
N VAL A 355 8.38 35.90 -12.49
CA VAL A 355 9.06 34.84 -11.74
C VAL A 355 8.89 35.05 -10.22
N LEU A 356 8.43 34.03 -9.50
CA LEU A 356 8.28 34.03 -8.04
C LEU A 356 9.01 32.82 -7.42
N PRO A 357 9.29 32.75 -6.11
CA PRO A 357 9.94 31.56 -5.54
C PRO A 357 9.12 30.28 -5.79
N VAL A 358 9.71 29.23 -6.36
CA VAL A 358 9.03 27.96 -6.70
C VAL A 358 8.30 27.40 -5.49
N PHE A 359 8.91 27.50 -4.30
CA PHE A 359 8.32 27.02 -3.04
C PHE A 359 7.55 28.10 -2.26
N GLY A 360 7.20 29.20 -2.93
CA GLY A 360 6.44 30.30 -2.38
C GLY A 360 7.13 30.95 -1.20
N ASP A 361 6.40 31.19 -0.13
CA ASP A 361 6.92 31.88 1.06
C ASP A 361 7.52 30.95 2.13
N LEU A 362 7.71 29.67 1.81
CA LEU A 362 8.32 28.70 2.72
C LEU A 362 9.77 29.06 3.05
N PHE A 363 10.50 29.61 2.08
CA PHE A 363 11.89 30.03 2.22
C PHE A 363 12.04 31.53 1.95
N ILE A 364 13.04 32.17 2.57
CA ILE A 364 13.28 33.62 2.43
C ILE A 364 14.31 33.98 1.35
N ASP A 365 15.04 33.00 0.86
CA ASP A 365 16.28 33.21 0.11
C ASP A 365 16.46 32.23 -1.05
N GLU A 366 15.35 31.75 -1.60
CA GLU A 366 15.35 30.94 -2.82
C GLU A 366 15.91 31.76 -4.01
N PRO A 367 16.95 31.26 -4.71
CA PRO A 367 17.47 31.93 -5.90
C PRO A 367 16.49 31.77 -7.08
N ILE A 368 16.17 32.87 -7.75
CA ILE A 368 15.17 32.92 -8.83
C ILE A 368 15.83 33.42 -10.13
N PRO A 369 15.59 32.77 -11.28
CA PRO A 369 16.15 33.18 -12.57
C PRO A 369 15.40 34.38 -13.18
N THR A 370 15.40 35.54 -12.50
CA THR A 370 14.76 36.80 -12.96
C THR A 370 15.28 37.33 -14.30
N ARG A 371 16.43 36.81 -14.76
CA ARG A 371 17.05 37.13 -16.04
C ARG A 371 17.16 35.92 -16.98
N GLY A 372 16.40 34.85 -16.69
CA GLY A 372 16.46 33.58 -17.42
C GLY A 372 17.67 32.70 -17.10
N PHE A 373 18.46 33.05 -16.07
CA PHE A 373 19.63 32.27 -15.67
C PHE A 373 19.98 32.38 -14.18
N LEU A 374 20.79 31.42 -13.72
CA LEU A 374 21.52 31.45 -12.45
C LEU A 374 22.99 31.08 -12.65
N THR A 375 23.84 31.43 -11.70
CA THR A 375 25.28 31.12 -11.68
C THR A 375 25.64 30.28 -10.46
N ALA A 376 26.84 29.72 -10.45
CA ALA A 376 27.34 29.00 -9.27
C ALA A 376 27.38 29.87 -8.00
N ALA A 377 27.59 31.19 -8.15
CA ALA A 377 27.62 32.14 -7.04
C ALA A 377 26.23 32.30 -6.38
N ASP A 378 25.15 32.19 -7.16
CA ASP A 378 23.78 32.25 -6.63
C ASP A 378 23.44 31.02 -5.77
N LEU A 379 24.23 29.95 -5.88
CA LEU A 379 24.08 28.69 -5.14
C LEU A 379 25.13 28.51 -4.03
N ASP A 380 25.99 29.51 -3.77
CA ASP A 380 27.14 29.37 -2.86
C ASP A 380 26.76 29.55 -1.38
N LYS A 381 25.94 28.62 -0.87
CA LYS A 381 25.52 28.54 0.53
C LYS A 381 25.50 27.08 1.00
N PRO A 382 25.73 26.80 2.29
CA PRO A 382 25.73 25.42 2.79
C PRO A 382 24.42 24.67 2.52
N GLY A 383 24.52 23.39 2.16
CA GLY A 383 23.35 22.56 1.85
C GLY A 383 22.74 22.96 0.50
N PHE A 384 21.42 23.01 0.42
CA PHE A 384 20.71 23.56 -0.75
C PHE A 384 20.57 25.09 -0.71
N GLY A 385 21.17 25.75 0.29
CA GLY A 385 21.17 27.21 0.39
C GLY A 385 19.82 27.86 0.67
N LEU A 386 18.86 27.07 1.16
CA LEU A 386 17.52 27.52 1.54
C LEU A 386 17.43 27.71 3.05
N THR A 387 16.72 28.75 3.47
CA THR A 387 16.42 29.07 4.87
C THR A 387 14.93 29.14 5.08
N ILE A 388 14.40 28.29 5.98
CA ILE A 388 12.96 28.30 6.33
C ILE A 388 12.59 29.70 6.84
N ASN A 389 11.56 30.28 6.24
CA ASN A 389 11.01 31.56 6.64
C ASN A 389 10.49 31.47 8.09
N PRO A 390 10.99 32.29 9.03
CA PRO A 390 10.47 32.31 10.40
C PRO A 390 8.96 32.56 10.47
N ALA A 391 8.39 33.36 9.55
CA ALA A 391 6.96 33.58 9.48
C ALA A 391 6.19 32.33 9.00
N ALA A 392 6.81 31.49 8.15
CA ALA A 392 6.21 30.23 7.69
C ALA A 392 6.21 29.14 8.76
N ARG A 393 7.02 29.27 9.84
CA ARG A 393 7.00 28.32 10.97
C ARG A 393 5.60 28.16 11.59
N ALA A 394 4.80 29.22 11.61
CA ALA A 394 3.41 29.17 12.10
C ALA A 394 2.48 28.32 11.20
N LYS A 395 2.86 28.07 9.94
CA LYS A 395 2.13 27.22 8.99
C LYS A 395 2.60 25.77 9.00
N LEU A 396 3.71 25.45 9.68
CA LEU A 396 4.22 24.09 9.77
C LEU A 396 3.43 23.33 10.83
N ILE A 397 2.47 22.53 10.39
CA ILE A 397 1.62 21.71 11.24
C ILE A 397 2.40 20.43 11.58
N PRO A 398 2.79 20.20 12.85
CA PRO A 398 3.51 18.99 13.23
C PRO A 398 2.69 17.75 12.90
N SER A 399 3.31 16.73 12.33
CA SER A 399 2.61 15.49 11.91
C SER A 399 2.17 14.59 13.06
N THR A 400 2.45 14.96 14.32
CA THR A 400 2.15 14.14 15.51
C THR A 400 0.68 13.78 15.61
N TYR A 401 -0.25 14.62 15.12
CA TYR A 401 -1.68 14.32 15.10
C TYR A 401 -2.05 13.08 14.25
N LEU A 402 -1.22 12.73 13.26
CA LEU A 402 -1.39 11.53 12.43
C LEU A 402 -0.96 10.25 13.13
N LEU A 403 -0.16 10.39 14.20
CA LEU A 403 0.40 9.30 15.00
C LEU A 403 -0.41 9.07 16.28
N THR A 404 -1.24 10.05 16.67
CA THR A 404 -2.16 9.94 17.80
C THR A 404 -3.35 9.06 17.41
N ILE A 405 -3.27 7.76 17.71
CA ILE A 405 -4.45 6.89 17.70
C ILE A 405 -5.34 7.33 18.87
N PRO A 406 -6.66 7.55 18.68
CA PRO A 406 -7.55 7.89 19.78
C PRO A 406 -7.43 6.85 20.91
N THR A 407 -6.84 7.26 22.03
CA THR A 407 -6.92 6.52 23.28
C THR A 407 -8.33 6.68 23.83
N ASN A 408 -9.27 5.89 23.34
CA ASN A 408 -10.39 5.47 24.18
C ASN A 408 -9.92 4.35 25.13
N SER A 409 -8.83 4.62 25.85
CA SER A 409 -8.44 3.87 27.04
C SER A 409 -8.99 4.65 28.22
N LEU A 410 -9.87 4.02 28.99
CA LEU A 410 -10.29 4.53 30.30
C LEU A 410 -9.02 4.82 31.15
N PRO A 411 -9.01 5.90 31.95
CA PRO A 411 -7.89 6.15 32.86
C PRO A 411 -7.75 4.96 33.82
N PRO A 412 -6.52 4.61 34.26
CA PRO A 412 -6.33 3.54 35.22
C PRO A 412 -7.06 3.91 36.52
N PRO A 413 -7.78 2.96 37.16
CA PRO A 413 -8.51 3.25 38.39
C PRO A 413 -7.52 3.67 39.47
N THR A 414 -7.93 4.63 40.28
CA THR A 414 -7.12 5.10 41.41
C THR A 414 -6.94 3.98 42.43
N THR A 415 -5.84 3.99 43.20
CA THR A 415 -5.45 2.92 44.13
C THR A 415 -6.47 2.58 45.23
N GLU A 416 -7.53 3.38 45.40
CA GLU A 416 -8.67 3.05 46.25
C GLU A 416 -9.77 2.26 45.51
N GLU A 417 -9.97 2.49 44.21
CA GLU A 417 -10.90 1.73 43.36
C GLU A 417 -10.38 0.31 43.04
N ALA A 418 -9.05 0.14 42.99
CA ALA A 418 -8.41 -1.16 42.73
C ALA A 418 -8.67 -2.25 43.79
N LYS A 419 -9.17 -1.89 44.98
CA LYS A 419 -9.58 -2.86 46.01
C LYS A 419 -11.07 -3.21 45.97
N GLN A 420 -11.90 -2.43 45.28
CA GLN A 420 -13.32 -2.74 45.11
C GLN A 420 -13.61 -3.58 43.86
N ASP A 421 -12.79 -3.47 42.81
CA ASP A 421 -13.08 -4.11 41.51
C ASP A 421 -12.52 -5.53 41.29
N LEU A 422 -11.86 -6.13 42.28
CA LEU A 422 -11.46 -7.55 42.22
C LEU A 422 -12.63 -8.54 42.44
N ASN A 423 -13.87 -8.03 42.55
CA ASN A 423 -15.09 -8.82 42.78
C ASN A 423 -16.18 -8.61 41.69
N SER A 424 -15.82 -8.33 40.43
CA SER A 424 -16.81 -8.29 39.34
C SER A 424 -16.59 -9.41 38.31
N SER A 425 -17.28 -10.52 38.55
CA SER A 425 -17.43 -11.68 37.67
C SER A 425 -18.46 -11.46 36.54
N ASP A 426 -18.75 -10.23 36.11
CA ASP A 426 -20.08 -9.91 35.56
C ASP A 426 -20.13 -9.03 34.30
N LYS A 427 -19.28 -9.32 33.29
CA LYS A 427 -19.61 -8.97 31.90
C LYS A 427 -19.66 -10.24 31.07
N MET A 428 -20.82 -10.89 31.05
CA MET A 428 -21.07 -12.02 30.16
C MET A 428 -20.88 -11.59 28.69
N PRO A 429 -20.22 -12.39 27.84
CA PRO A 429 -20.19 -12.14 26.40
C PRO A 429 -21.62 -12.10 25.85
N PRO A 430 -21.88 -11.38 24.74
CA PRO A 430 -23.20 -11.38 24.10
C PRO A 430 -23.68 -12.82 23.90
N THR A 431 -24.87 -13.11 24.41
CA THR A 431 -25.52 -14.42 24.36
C THR A 431 -26.50 -14.49 23.20
N ASN A 432 -26.89 -15.71 22.80
CA ASN A 432 -27.91 -15.99 21.78
C ASN A 432 -27.57 -15.50 20.36
N LEU A 433 -26.29 -15.31 20.03
CA LEU A 433 -25.86 -14.82 18.71
C LEU A 433 -26.21 -15.76 17.56
N LEU A 434 -26.43 -17.05 17.86
CA LEU A 434 -26.77 -18.08 16.89
C LEU A 434 -28.11 -18.75 17.24
N ALA A 435 -28.96 -18.06 17.99
CA ALA A 435 -30.22 -18.62 18.44
C ALA A 435 -31.06 -19.10 17.26
N HIS A 436 -31.56 -20.33 17.39
CA HIS A 436 -32.41 -21.00 16.38
C HIS A 436 -31.73 -21.29 15.04
N LYS A 437 -30.41 -21.09 14.93
CA LYS A 437 -29.64 -21.49 13.75
C LYS A 437 -29.33 -22.99 13.79
N THR A 438 -29.21 -23.59 12.62
CA THR A 438 -28.83 -25.01 12.48
C THR A 438 -27.46 -25.16 11.85
N ALA A 439 -26.58 -25.93 12.50
CA ALA A 439 -25.21 -26.16 12.10
C ALA A 439 -24.88 -27.65 11.90
N ILE A 440 -24.01 -27.93 10.94
CA ILE A 440 -23.28 -29.21 10.85
C ILE A 440 -21.80 -29.01 11.12
N ILE A 441 -21.17 -29.93 11.86
CA ILE A 441 -19.73 -29.89 12.18
C ILE A 441 -19.11 -31.26 11.97
N THR A 442 -18.05 -31.35 11.16
CA THR A 442 -17.30 -32.61 10.98
C THR A 442 -16.16 -32.76 11.97
N GLY A 443 -15.99 -33.95 12.54
CA GLY A 443 -14.97 -34.20 13.57
C GLY A 443 -15.23 -33.38 14.85
N GLY A 444 -16.48 -33.23 15.27
CA GLY A 444 -16.87 -32.36 16.38
C GLY A 444 -16.76 -32.97 17.78
N THR A 445 -16.26 -34.21 17.93
CA THR A 445 -16.19 -34.89 19.24
C THR A 445 -14.94 -34.56 20.05
N THR A 446 -13.87 -34.07 19.41
CA THR A 446 -12.59 -33.74 20.07
C THR A 446 -12.03 -32.38 19.61
N GLY A 447 -11.04 -31.86 20.36
CA GLY A 447 -10.24 -30.70 19.98
C GLY A 447 -11.05 -29.47 19.54
N ILE A 448 -10.65 -28.87 18.42
CA ILE A 448 -11.24 -27.65 17.86
C ILE A 448 -12.73 -27.84 17.52
N GLY A 449 -13.09 -28.96 16.89
CA GLY A 449 -14.48 -29.24 16.52
C GLY A 449 -15.41 -29.32 17.73
N ARG A 450 -14.94 -29.92 18.83
CA ARG A 450 -15.66 -29.98 20.12
C ARG A 450 -15.87 -28.61 20.72
N ALA A 451 -14.81 -27.79 20.75
CA ALA A 451 -14.89 -26.44 21.28
C ALA A 451 -15.86 -25.55 20.48
N ILE A 452 -15.86 -25.64 19.15
CA ILE A 452 -16.81 -24.93 18.30
C ILE A 452 -18.24 -25.45 18.54
N THR A 453 -18.43 -26.77 18.67
CA THR A 453 -19.74 -27.38 18.99
C THR A 453 -20.31 -26.79 20.28
N LEU A 454 -19.54 -26.81 21.37
CA LEU A 454 -19.97 -26.29 22.67
C LEU A 454 -20.23 -24.78 22.63
N ALA A 455 -19.39 -24.01 21.91
CA ALA A 455 -19.59 -22.58 21.74
C ALA A 455 -20.88 -22.25 20.96
N PHE A 456 -21.20 -23.03 19.93
CA PHE A 456 -22.43 -22.88 19.13
C PHE A 456 -23.67 -23.22 19.96
N LEU A 457 -23.65 -24.34 20.70
CA LEU A 457 -24.75 -24.72 21.60
C LEU A 457 -25.00 -23.64 22.67
N ALA A 458 -23.93 -23.12 23.27
CA ALA A 458 -23.99 -22.06 24.27
C ALA A 458 -24.53 -20.71 23.75
N GLN A 459 -24.55 -20.53 22.42
CA GLN A 459 -25.08 -19.37 21.70
C GLN A 459 -26.45 -19.65 21.04
N GLY A 460 -27.08 -20.79 21.37
CA GLY A 460 -28.44 -21.12 20.94
C GLY A 460 -28.56 -21.85 19.60
N CYS A 461 -27.44 -22.31 19.02
CA CYS A 461 -27.42 -23.02 17.74
C CYS A 461 -27.64 -24.51 17.92
N ASN A 462 -28.53 -25.10 17.13
CA ASN A 462 -28.67 -26.55 17.04
C ASN A 462 -27.51 -27.12 16.22
N VAL A 463 -26.80 -28.13 16.72
CA VAL A 463 -25.58 -28.66 16.11
C VAL A 463 -25.67 -30.16 15.89
N ALA A 464 -25.56 -30.58 14.62
CA ALA A 464 -25.36 -31.97 14.24
C ALA A 464 -23.86 -32.26 14.03
N VAL A 465 -23.30 -33.16 14.84
CA VAL A 465 -21.87 -33.49 14.82
C VAL A 465 -21.63 -34.81 14.07
N ASN A 466 -20.70 -34.78 13.11
CA ASN A 466 -20.19 -35.99 12.47
C ASN A 466 -18.93 -36.53 13.16
N HIS A 467 -18.84 -37.86 13.26
CA HIS A 467 -17.72 -38.61 13.85
C HIS A 467 -17.57 -39.99 13.19
N LEU A 468 -16.46 -40.70 13.43
CA LEU A 468 -16.17 -42.01 12.80
C LEU A 468 -16.76 -43.23 13.53
N ALA A 469 -17.37 -43.04 14.70
CA ALA A 469 -17.87 -44.12 15.59
C ALA A 469 -16.85 -45.26 15.82
N LEU A 470 -15.58 -44.91 15.99
CA LEU A 470 -14.57 -45.86 16.43
C LEU A 470 -14.80 -46.14 17.92
N GLU A 471 -14.66 -47.40 18.34
CA GLU A 471 -14.83 -47.83 19.75
C GLU A 471 -13.96 -46.99 20.70
N LYS A 472 -12.73 -46.65 20.29
CA LYS A 472 -11.82 -45.79 21.06
C LYS A 472 -12.30 -44.33 21.25
N ASP A 473 -13.21 -43.86 20.40
CA ASP A 473 -13.70 -42.47 20.40
C ASP A 473 -15.07 -42.34 21.11
N GLU A 474 -15.70 -43.46 21.50
CA GLU A 474 -16.99 -43.49 22.21
C GLU A 474 -16.97 -42.66 23.52
N PRO A 475 -15.92 -42.73 24.37
CA PRO A 475 -15.85 -41.88 25.57
C PRO A 475 -15.84 -40.38 25.27
N HIS A 476 -15.31 -39.96 24.12
CA HIS A 476 -15.28 -38.55 23.73
C HIS A 476 -16.66 -38.05 23.30
N LEU A 477 -17.44 -38.90 22.62
CA LEU A 477 -18.83 -38.61 22.28
C LEU A 477 -19.69 -38.52 23.53
N ASP A 478 -19.62 -39.52 24.41
CA ASP A 478 -20.39 -39.53 25.67
C ASP A 478 -20.09 -38.28 26.53
N SER A 479 -18.82 -37.92 26.63
CA SER A 479 -18.39 -36.72 27.36
C SER A 479 -18.89 -35.43 26.71
N LEU A 480 -18.88 -35.32 25.37
CA LEU A 480 -19.48 -34.17 24.68
C LEU A 480 -20.99 -34.08 24.94
N LEU A 481 -21.71 -35.19 24.86
CA LEU A 481 -23.15 -35.22 25.12
C LEU A 481 -23.48 -34.86 26.58
N ALA A 482 -22.67 -35.33 27.54
CA ALA A 482 -22.82 -34.95 28.94
C ALA A 482 -22.53 -33.46 29.19
N GLU A 483 -21.49 -32.89 28.56
CA GLU A 483 -21.21 -31.46 28.65
C GLU A 483 -22.33 -30.62 28.00
N ALA A 484 -22.83 -31.03 26.84
CA ALA A 484 -23.99 -30.40 26.21
C ALA A 484 -25.24 -30.49 27.12
N ALA A 485 -25.48 -31.63 27.76
CA ALA A 485 -26.56 -31.81 28.72
C ALA A 485 -26.44 -30.83 29.91
N SER A 486 -25.21 -30.63 30.40
CA SER A 486 -24.94 -29.72 31.52
C SER A 486 -25.25 -28.25 31.18
N LEU A 487 -25.08 -27.83 29.92
CA LEU A 487 -25.44 -26.48 29.46
C LEU A 487 -26.94 -26.20 29.66
N TYR A 488 -27.82 -27.17 29.38
CA TYR A 488 -29.27 -27.01 29.63
C TYR A 488 -29.61 -26.94 31.12
N SER A 489 -28.88 -27.67 31.98
CA SER A 489 -29.12 -27.63 33.43
C SER A 489 -28.69 -26.30 34.06
N SER A 490 -27.71 -25.61 33.46
CA SER A 490 -27.22 -24.31 33.93
C SER A 490 -28.06 -23.11 33.49
N SER A 491 -28.94 -23.27 32.50
CA SER A 491 -29.78 -22.18 31.96
C SER A 491 -31.10 -21.98 32.73
N SER A 492 -31.45 -22.85 33.69
CA SER A 492 -32.72 -22.77 34.42
C SER A 492 -32.86 -21.57 35.35
N SER A 493 -31.80 -20.78 35.57
CA SER A 493 -31.82 -19.56 36.38
C SER A 493 -31.89 -18.25 35.57
N ASP A 494 -31.72 -18.30 34.24
CA ASP A 494 -31.64 -17.11 33.39
C ASP A 494 -32.58 -17.25 32.18
N SER A 495 -33.79 -16.70 32.30
CA SER A 495 -34.91 -16.91 31.37
C SER A 495 -34.68 -16.35 29.96
N ALA A 496 -33.59 -15.62 29.74
CA ALA A 496 -33.24 -15.03 28.45
C ALA A 496 -32.31 -15.89 27.59
N ARG A 497 -31.64 -16.92 28.14
CA ARG A 497 -30.59 -17.66 27.42
C ARG A 497 -31.14 -18.88 26.66
N VAL A 498 -30.94 -18.89 25.34
CA VAL A 498 -31.28 -20.01 24.45
C VAL A 498 -30.07 -20.94 24.33
N ILE A 499 -30.24 -22.21 24.67
CA ILE A 499 -29.23 -23.26 24.44
C ILE A 499 -29.73 -24.14 23.29
N GLY A 500 -28.88 -24.35 22.29
CA GLY A 500 -29.25 -25.15 21.13
C GLY A 500 -29.18 -26.65 21.38
N GLN A 501 -29.80 -27.46 20.52
CA GLN A 501 -29.87 -28.91 20.60
C GLN A 501 -28.64 -29.59 19.96
N ILE A 502 -28.16 -30.69 20.54
CA ILE A 502 -27.10 -31.50 19.93
C ILE A 502 -27.67 -32.80 19.35
N ALA A 503 -27.22 -33.16 18.16
CA ALA A 503 -27.42 -34.47 17.54
C ALA A 503 -26.09 -34.96 16.97
N HIS A 504 -25.95 -36.26 16.71
CA HIS A 504 -24.73 -36.80 16.11
C HIS A 504 -25.02 -37.89 15.10
N LEU A 505 -24.19 -37.97 14.05
CA LEU A 505 -24.28 -38.95 12.99
C LEU A 505 -22.90 -39.55 12.69
N PRO A 506 -22.73 -40.89 12.80
CA PRO A 506 -21.50 -41.53 12.37
C PRO A 506 -21.36 -41.51 10.85
N GLY A 507 -20.16 -41.27 10.35
CA GLY A 507 -19.86 -41.29 8.92
C GLY A 507 -18.42 -40.86 8.63
N ASP A 508 -17.84 -41.43 7.57
CA ASP A 508 -16.50 -41.09 7.13
C ASP A 508 -16.57 -39.99 6.08
N VAL A 509 -15.96 -38.82 6.36
CA VAL A 509 -15.95 -37.69 5.42
C VAL A 509 -15.28 -38.04 4.08
N ARG A 510 -14.46 -39.09 4.01
CA ARG A 510 -13.87 -39.59 2.75
C ARG A 510 -14.91 -40.18 1.80
N ASP A 511 -16.07 -40.58 2.32
CA ASP A 511 -17.21 -41.03 1.52
C ASP A 511 -18.03 -39.82 1.05
N PRO A 512 -18.20 -39.61 -0.27
CA PRO A 512 -19.01 -38.52 -0.82
C PRO A 512 -20.47 -38.51 -0.33
N SER A 513 -21.00 -39.64 0.14
CA SER A 513 -22.37 -39.75 0.66
C SER A 513 -22.53 -39.19 2.09
N THR A 514 -21.44 -39.04 2.85
CA THR A 514 -21.47 -38.55 4.24
C THR A 514 -21.97 -37.12 4.34
N GLY A 515 -21.55 -36.23 3.43
CA GLY A 515 -22.00 -34.84 3.40
C GLY A 515 -23.52 -34.71 3.25
N PRO A 516 -24.13 -35.27 2.18
CA PRO A 516 -25.58 -35.30 2.01
C PRO A 516 -26.33 -35.94 3.19
N ALA A 517 -25.85 -37.09 3.70
CA ALA A 517 -26.48 -37.76 4.83
C ALA A 517 -26.47 -36.89 6.11
N LEU A 518 -25.37 -36.19 6.39
CA LEU A 518 -25.25 -35.29 7.53
C LEU A 518 -26.18 -34.08 7.42
N VAL A 519 -26.32 -33.51 6.22
CA VAL A 519 -27.26 -32.41 5.97
C VAL A 519 -28.69 -32.89 6.23
N SER A 520 -29.12 -33.98 5.60
CA SER A 520 -30.47 -34.52 5.79
C SER A 520 -30.76 -34.85 7.26
N PHE A 521 -29.83 -35.51 7.94
CA PHE A 521 -29.95 -35.83 9.35
C PHE A 521 -30.10 -34.60 10.23
N ALA A 522 -29.36 -33.51 9.97
CA ALA A 522 -29.47 -32.28 10.75
C ALA A 522 -30.85 -31.62 10.58
N LEU A 523 -31.35 -31.56 9.34
CA LEU A 523 -32.67 -31.01 9.03
C LEU A 523 -33.79 -31.80 9.71
N GLU A 524 -33.73 -33.14 9.65
CA GLU A 524 -34.68 -34.04 10.29
C GLU A 524 -34.62 -33.95 11.83
N SER A 525 -33.41 -34.00 12.40
CA SER A 525 -33.21 -34.03 13.86
C SER A 525 -33.72 -32.75 14.54
N PHE A 526 -33.57 -31.60 13.87
CA PHE A 526 -33.98 -30.31 14.41
C PHE A 526 -35.30 -29.78 13.83
N ASN A 527 -36.00 -30.62 13.05
CA ASN A 527 -37.28 -30.31 12.42
C ASN A 527 -37.27 -28.94 11.70
N THR A 528 -36.29 -28.77 10.81
CA THR A 528 -36.05 -27.53 10.06
C THR A 528 -35.81 -27.84 8.58
N GLU A 529 -36.14 -26.89 7.71
CA GLU A 529 -35.83 -26.97 6.28
C GLU A 529 -34.57 -26.19 5.92
N ARG A 530 -33.90 -25.60 6.92
CA ARG A 530 -32.77 -24.69 6.74
C ARG A 530 -31.50 -25.19 7.41
N LEU A 531 -30.42 -25.19 6.65
CA LEU A 531 -29.06 -25.26 7.16
C LEU A 531 -28.45 -23.85 7.15
N ASP A 532 -28.03 -23.34 8.31
CA ASP A 532 -27.46 -22.01 8.43
C ASP A 532 -25.93 -22.03 8.39
N ILE A 533 -25.31 -23.04 9.01
CA ILE A 533 -23.87 -23.07 9.24
C ILE A 533 -23.28 -24.44 8.88
N CYS A 534 -22.12 -24.45 8.23
CA CYS A 534 -21.33 -25.67 8.01
C CYS A 534 -19.89 -25.43 8.44
N VAL A 535 -19.41 -26.20 9.42
CA VAL A 535 -18.00 -26.19 9.84
C VAL A 535 -17.31 -27.44 9.33
N SER A 536 -16.47 -27.27 8.30
CA SER A 536 -15.64 -28.33 7.74
C SER A 536 -14.33 -28.40 8.54
N ASN A 537 -14.32 -29.24 9.58
CA ASN A 537 -13.24 -29.32 10.57
C ASN A 537 -12.45 -30.63 10.52
N ALA A 538 -13.06 -31.74 10.13
CA ALA A 538 -12.40 -33.05 10.12
C ALA A 538 -11.03 -33.00 9.42
N GLY A 539 -10.00 -33.49 10.10
CA GLY A 539 -8.65 -33.52 9.57
C GLY A 539 -7.70 -34.32 10.44
N ILE A 540 -6.64 -34.82 9.81
CA ILE A 540 -5.56 -35.59 10.44
C ILE A 540 -4.21 -34.96 10.11
N CYS A 541 -3.25 -35.14 11.01
CA CYS A 541 -1.85 -34.80 10.82
C CYS A 541 -1.01 -35.82 11.58
N THR A 542 -0.10 -36.52 10.90
CA THR A 542 0.89 -37.39 11.53
C THR A 542 2.26 -36.86 11.14
N PHE A 543 3.08 -36.43 12.11
CA PHE A 543 4.39 -35.87 11.79
C PHE A 543 5.29 -36.94 11.17
N ALA A 544 5.85 -36.65 10.00
CA ALA A 544 6.70 -37.57 9.26
C ALA A 544 7.75 -36.80 8.46
N SER A 545 9.00 -37.27 8.54
CA SER A 545 10.10 -36.85 7.67
C SER A 545 9.69 -37.02 6.20
N PHE A 546 10.02 -36.04 5.35
CA PHE A 546 9.69 -36.09 3.93
C PHE A 546 10.26 -37.33 3.21
N LEU A 547 11.43 -37.81 3.64
CA LEU A 547 12.09 -38.97 3.03
C LEU A 547 11.44 -40.30 3.42
N ASP A 548 10.72 -40.33 4.56
CA ASP A 548 10.11 -41.53 5.14
C ASP A 548 8.59 -41.54 5.01
N LEU A 549 8.02 -40.49 4.41
CA LEU A 549 6.59 -40.32 4.21
C LEU A 549 6.04 -41.41 3.28
N SER A 550 5.19 -42.29 3.81
CA SER A 550 4.58 -43.34 3.01
C SER A 550 3.51 -42.78 2.04
N PRO A 551 3.36 -43.36 0.84
CA PRO A 551 2.28 -43.00 -0.07
C PRO A 551 0.89 -43.16 0.55
N ASP A 552 0.71 -44.15 1.43
CA ASP A 552 -0.55 -44.41 2.13
C ASP A 552 -0.89 -43.28 3.12
N LEU A 553 0.09 -42.80 3.89
CA LEU A 553 -0.11 -41.67 4.80
C LEU A 553 -0.43 -40.40 4.02
N PHE A 554 0.29 -40.12 2.92
CA PHE A 554 -0.03 -39.00 2.04
C PHE A 554 -1.46 -39.09 1.51
N SER A 555 -1.85 -40.24 0.95
CA SER A 555 -3.19 -40.46 0.38
C SER A 555 -4.27 -40.33 1.43
N GLN A 556 -4.06 -40.90 2.62
CA GLN A 556 -5.01 -40.80 3.73
C GLN A 556 -5.22 -39.35 4.15
N THR A 557 -4.16 -38.55 4.27
CA THR A 557 -4.27 -37.14 4.65
C THR A 557 -4.96 -36.30 3.59
N VAL A 558 -4.67 -36.52 2.30
CA VAL A 558 -5.38 -35.82 1.22
C VAL A 558 -6.87 -36.17 1.22
N ARG A 559 -7.20 -37.46 1.29
CA ARG A 559 -8.60 -37.92 1.28
C ARG A 559 -9.39 -37.39 2.47
N THR A 560 -8.81 -37.39 3.67
CA THR A 560 -9.51 -36.87 4.84
C THR A 560 -9.60 -35.35 4.84
N ASN A 561 -8.48 -34.65 4.64
CA ASN A 561 -8.43 -33.21 4.87
C ASN A 561 -8.98 -32.38 3.69
N LEU A 562 -8.85 -32.88 2.45
CA LEU A 562 -9.23 -32.13 1.26
C LEU A 562 -10.46 -32.71 0.58
N ASP A 563 -10.47 -34.00 0.24
CA ASP A 563 -11.65 -34.61 -0.40
C ASP A 563 -12.86 -34.54 0.54
N GLY A 564 -12.67 -34.90 1.81
CA GLY A 564 -13.74 -34.80 2.81
C GLY A 564 -14.23 -33.38 3.05
N ALA A 565 -13.34 -32.39 3.04
CA ALA A 565 -13.73 -30.99 3.12
C ALA A 565 -14.56 -30.58 1.89
N PHE A 566 -14.15 -31.00 0.69
CA PHE A 566 -14.86 -30.72 -0.55
C PHE A 566 -16.27 -31.33 -0.56
N TYR A 567 -16.42 -32.60 -0.20
CA TYR A 567 -17.72 -33.30 -0.24
C TYR A 567 -18.73 -32.67 0.71
N VAL A 568 -18.31 -32.36 1.94
CA VAL A 568 -19.19 -31.78 2.97
C VAL A 568 -19.55 -30.34 2.62
N VAL A 569 -18.59 -29.53 2.19
CA VAL A 569 -18.83 -28.15 1.74
C VAL A 569 -19.78 -28.12 0.54
N GLN A 570 -19.62 -29.03 -0.43
CA GLN A 570 -20.52 -29.10 -1.58
C GLN A 570 -21.94 -29.47 -1.16
N ALA A 571 -22.10 -30.44 -0.26
CA ALA A 571 -23.42 -30.84 0.24
C ALA A 571 -24.12 -29.68 0.97
N ALA A 572 -23.42 -29.00 1.90
CA ALA A 572 -23.94 -27.85 2.61
C ALA A 572 -24.30 -26.70 1.65
N ALA A 573 -23.43 -26.39 0.69
CA ALA A 573 -23.66 -25.34 -0.29
C ALA A 573 -24.88 -25.61 -1.17
N ARG A 574 -25.12 -26.86 -1.58
CA ARG A 574 -26.34 -27.24 -2.33
C ARG A 574 -27.59 -26.98 -1.49
N GLN A 575 -27.58 -27.36 -0.21
CA GLN A 575 -28.71 -27.06 0.68
C GLN A 575 -28.94 -25.56 0.81
N MET A 576 -27.89 -24.81 1.17
CA MET A 576 -27.95 -23.37 1.43
C MET A 576 -28.35 -22.53 0.21
N ALA A 577 -27.92 -22.93 -0.99
CA ALA A 577 -28.14 -22.17 -2.22
C ALA A 577 -29.37 -22.60 -3.01
N LEU A 578 -29.73 -23.89 -3.00
CA LEU A 578 -30.69 -24.47 -3.94
C LEU A 578 -31.93 -25.10 -3.29
N HIS A 579 -31.85 -25.49 -2.02
CA HIS A 579 -32.89 -26.30 -1.36
C HIS A 579 -33.50 -25.64 -0.12
N GLN A 580 -33.17 -24.38 0.16
CA GLN A 580 -33.83 -23.58 1.20
C GLN A 580 -34.18 -22.18 0.69
N SER A 581 -35.19 -21.55 1.30
CA SER A 581 -35.64 -20.19 0.98
C SER A 581 -35.77 -19.34 2.25
N PRO A 582 -35.19 -18.12 2.31
CA PRO A 582 -34.30 -17.54 1.31
C PRO A 582 -32.96 -18.29 1.22
N PRO A 583 -32.23 -18.26 0.08
CA PRO A 583 -30.90 -18.82 0.02
C PRO A 583 -29.93 -18.05 0.94
N GLY A 584 -28.89 -18.73 1.41
CA GLY A 584 -27.84 -18.12 2.23
C GLY A 584 -27.37 -19.01 3.39
N GLY A 585 -26.24 -18.64 3.98
CA GLY A 585 -25.62 -19.39 5.09
C GLY A 585 -24.14 -19.05 5.27
N SER A 586 -23.48 -19.70 6.23
CA SER A 586 -22.05 -19.54 6.52
C SER A 586 -21.33 -20.88 6.47
N ILE A 587 -20.29 -20.97 5.64
CA ILE A 587 -19.40 -22.12 5.55
C ILE A 587 -18.04 -21.71 6.11
N ILE A 588 -17.55 -22.48 7.09
CA ILE A 588 -16.29 -22.25 7.79
C ILE A 588 -15.39 -23.47 7.58
N GLY A 589 -14.26 -23.29 6.88
CA GLY A 589 -13.22 -24.31 6.75
C GLY A 589 -12.16 -24.16 7.84
N ILE A 590 -11.79 -25.25 8.51
CA ILE A 590 -10.67 -25.24 9.47
C ILE A 590 -9.37 -25.59 8.74
N SER A 591 -8.61 -24.53 8.44
CA SER A 591 -7.29 -24.61 7.82
C SER A 591 -6.19 -24.74 8.90
N SER A 592 -5.05 -24.08 8.73
CA SER A 592 -3.93 -23.99 9.68
C SER A 592 -3.05 -22.81 9.29
N ILE A 593 -2.33 -22.20 10.24
CA ILE A 593 -1.20 -21.33 9.87
C ILE A 593 -0.15 -22.06 9.03
N SER A 594 -0.05 -23.40 9.16
CA SER A 594 0.80 -24.24 8.31
C SER A 594 0.45 -24.18 6.83
N ALA A 595 -0.74 -23.66 6.47
CA ALA A 595 -1.12 -23.39 5.08
C ALA A 595 -0.38 -22.18 4.49
N LEU A 596 0.09 -21.28 5.35
CA LEU A 596 0.79 -20.05 4.98
C LEU A 596 2.30 -20.17 5.13
N VAL A 597 2.76 -20.99 6.06
CA VAL A 597 4.18 -21.25 6.37
C VAL A 597 4.42 -22.76 6.41
N GLY A 598 5.35 -23.26 5.61
CA GLY A 598 5.62 -24.70 5.49
C GLY A 598 6.05 -25.35 6.81
N GLY A 599 5.69 -26.63 7.01
CA GLY A 599 6.15 -27.45 8.14
C GLY A 599 7.01 -28.62 7.67
N GLY A 600 8.25 -28.73 8.18
CA GLY A 600 9.25 -29.71 7.71
C GLY A 600 8.82 -31.18 7.84
N GLU A 601 8.01 -31.51 8.84
CA GLU A 601 7.47 -32.85 9.07
C GLU A 601 5.98 -32.98 8.69
N GLN A 602 5.47 -31.99 7.93
CA GLN A 602 4.05 -31.85 7.59
C GLN A 602 3.84 -31.70 6.08
N THR A 603 4.76 -32.22 5.26
CA THR A 603 4.77 -32.06 3.79
C THR A 603 3.54 -32.64 3.08
N HIS A 604 2.82 -33.56 3.72
CA HIS A 604 1.52 -34.09 3.28
C HIS A 604 0.33 -33.28 3.82
N TYR A 605 0.45 -32.71 5.02
CA TYR A 605 -0.60 -31.95 5.70
C TYR A 605 -0.72 -30.51 5.22
N THR A 606 0.39 -29.76 5.17
CA THR A 606 0.43 -28.35 4.76
C THR A 606 -0.29 -28.10 3.43
N PRO A 607 -0.04 -28.87 2.35
CA PRO A 607 -0.75 -28.68 1.08
C PRO A 607 -2.25 -28.88 1.20
N THR A 608 -2.71 -29.82 2.03
CA THR A 608 -4.16 -30.03 2.23
C THR A 608 -4.82 -28.85 2.92
N LYS A 609 -4.16 -28.22 3.89
CA LYS A 609 -4.67 -27.02 4.56
C LYS A 609 -4.65 -25.79 3.65
N ALA A 610 -3.61 -25.64 2.81
CA ALA A 610 -3.62 -24.66 1.73
C ALA A 610 -4.78 -24.91 0.75
N GLY A 611 -5.06 -26.17 0.42
CA GLY A 611 -6.21 -26.59 -0.36
C GLY A 611 -7.55 -26.20 0.27
N VAL A 612 -7.72 -26.38 1.58
CA VAL A 612 -8.92 -25.93 2.31
C VAL A 612 -9.07 -24.40 2.27
N SER A 613 -7.98 -23.65 2.50
CA SER A 613 -8.01 -22.17 2.40
C SER A 613 -8.40 -21.70 1.00
N SER A 614 -7.83 -22.32 -0.04
CA SER A 614 -8.15 -22.02 -1.43
C SER A 614 -9.59 -22.41 -1.77
N LEU A 615 -10.05 -23.57 -1.29
CA LEU A 615 -11.44 -24.01 -1.45
C LEU A 615 -12.42 -22.99 -0.88
N MET A 616 -12.17 -22.44 0.31
CA MET A 616 -13.03 -21.40 0.92
C MET A 616 -13.06 -20.12 0.08
N GLN A 617 -11.93 -19.69 -0.49
CA GLN A 617 -11.88 -18.52 -1.36
C GLN A 617 -12.63 -18.75 -2.68
N SER A 618 -12.42 -19.90 -3.33
CA SER A 618 -13.13 -20.24 -4.58
C SER A 618 -14.64 -20.39 -4.36
N THR A 619 -15.04 -21.00 -3.24
CA THR A 619 -16.46 -21.17 -2.91
C THR A 619 -17.12 -19.84 -2.52
N ALA A 620 -16.41 -18.92 -1.86
CA ALA A 620 -16.90 -17.57 -1.61
C ALA A 620 -17.27 -16.84 -2.91
N VAL A 621 -16.41 -16.92 -3.92
CA VAL A 621 -16.68 -16.33 -5.25
C VAL A 621 -17.87 -17.01 -5.93
N ALA A 622 -17.91 -18.35 -5.90
CA ALA A 622 -18.97 -19.10 -6.59
C ALA A 622 -20.36 -18.95 -5.95
N LEU A 623 -20.41 -18.83 -4.63
CA LEU A 623 -21.65 -18.91 -3.85
C LEU A 623 -22.15 -17.55 -3.33
N GLY A 624 -21.35 -16.48 -3.44
CA GLY A 624 -21.74 -15.15 -2.99
C GLY A 624 -23.06 -14.64 -3.60
N LYS A 625 -23.36 -15.01 -4.85
CA LYS A 625 -24.63 -14.69 -5.53
C LYS A 625 -25.88 -15.30 -4.86
N TYR A 626 -25.70 -16.29 -3.99
CA TYR A 626 -26.76 -16.94 -3.21
C TYR A 626 -26.77 -16.47 -1.74
N GLY A 627 -25.96 -15.47 -1.37
CA GLY A 627 -25.83 -15.03 0.02
C GLY A 627 -25.11 -16.02 0.94
N VAL A 628 -24.34 -16.97 0.37
CA VAL A 628 -23.55 -17.93 1.17
C VAL A 628 -22.13 -17.40 1.35
N ARG A 629 -21.73 -17.20 2.60
CA ARG A 629 -20.39 -16.71 2.97
C ARG A 629 -19.48 -17.91 3.23
N CYS A 630 -18.26 -17.89 2.68
CA CYS A 630 -17.30 -18.98 2.86
C CYS A 630 -15.99 -18.41 3.39
N ASN A 631 -15.55 -18.83 4.58
CA ASN A 631 -14.36 -18.30 5.24
C ASN A 631 -13.50 -19.43 5.83
N ALA A 632 -12.22 -19.17 6.06
CA ALA A 632 -11.31 -20.12 6.70
C ALA A 632 -10.87 -19.60 8.08
N LEU A 633 -10.88 -20.47 9.09
CA LEU A 633 -10.16 -20.26 10.35
C LEU A 633 -8.78 -20.91 10.23
N LEU A 634 -7.72 -20.20 10.63
CA LEU A 634 -6.34 -20.65 10.58
C LEU A 634 -5.78 -20.74 12.00
N PRO A 635 -5.94 -21.88 12.67
CA PRO A 635 -5.38 -22.09 14.00
C PRO A 635 -3.85 -22.09 14.00
N GLY A 636 -3.27 -21.53 15.06
CA GLY A 636 -1.86 -21.72 15.43
C GLY A 636 -1.63 -23.04 16.16
N THR A 637 -0.66 -23.07 17.06
CA THR A 637 -0.50 -24.20 17.98
C THR A 637 -1.62 -24.20 19.02
N ILE A 638 -2.65 -25.02 18.79
CA ILE A 638 -3.74 -25.28 19.74
C ILE A 638 -3.47 -26.59 20.48
N ARG A 639 -3.61 -26.60 21.81
CA ARG A 639 -3.48 -27.81 22.64
C ARG A 639 -4.59 -28.79 22.28
N THR A 640 -4.24 -29.83 21.53
CA THR A 640 -5.17 -30.90 21.12
C THR A 640 -4.47 -32.24 21.26
N GLN A 641 -5.19 -33.34 21.08
CA GLN A 641 -4.60 -34.68 21.08
C GLN A 641 -3.45 -34.83 20.07
N LEU A 642 -3.46 -34.03 18.98
CA LEU A 642 -2.43 -34.06 17.94
C LEU A 642 -1.04 -33.61 18.42
N ASN A 643 -0.92 -32.85 19.50
CA ASN A 643 0.34 -32.33 20.02
C ASN A 643 0.51 -32.52 21.54
N GLU A 644 -0.31 -33.38 22.14
CA GLU A 644 -0.33 -33.59 23.59
C GLU A 644 0.97 -34.22 24.12
N GLU A 645 1.61 -35.10 23.35
CA GLU A 645 2.91 -35.69 23.74
C GLU A 645 4.06 -34.67 23.66
N ASP A 646 4.08 -33.82 22.63
CA ASP A 646 5.09 -32.76 22.51
C ASP A 646 4.95 -31.71 23.61
N LEU A 647 3.74 -31.46 24.10
CA LEU A 647 3.46 -30.51 25.18
C LEU A 647 3.75 -31.05 26.59
N LYS A 648 3.98 -32.36 26.74
CA LYS A 648 4.45 -32.96 28.00
C LYS A 648 5.94 -32.72 28.24
N ASP A 649 6.69 -32.41 27.19
CA ASP A 649 8.07 -31.98 27.26
C ASP A 649 8.12 -30.47 27.56
N GLU A 650 8.53 -30.10 28.77
CA GLU A 650 8.55 -28.71 29.22
C GLU A 650 9.51 -27.82 28.40
N GLU A 651 10.58 -28.37 27.83
CA GLU A 651 11.49 -27.61 26.96
C GLU A 651 10.83 -27.33 25.60
N LYS A 652 10.20 -28.34 24.99
CA LYS A 652 9.43 -28.16 23.74
C LYS A 652 8.26 -27.20 23.94
N LYS A 653 7.51 -27.35 25.03
CA LYS A 653 6.40 -26.47 25.38
C LYS A 653 6.86 -25.02 25.53
N LYS A 654 7.94 -24.77 26.29
CA LYS A 654 8.50 -23.42 26.46
C LYS A 654 9.00 -22.84 25.13
N TYR A 655 9.62 -23.66 24.29
CA TYR A 655 10.02 -23.27 22.94
C TYR A 655 8.82 -22.89 22.06
N MET A 656 7.75 -23.68 22.09
CA MET A 656 6.53 -23.40 21.32
C MET A 656 5.83 -22.13 21.83
N GLU A 657 5.67 -21.97 23.14
CA GLU A 657 5.04 -20.79 23.75
C GLU A 657 5.87 -19.52 23.51
N GLY A 658 7.20 -19.61 23.54
CA GLY A 658 8.10 -18.48 23.27
C GLY A 658 8.03 -17.96 21.83
N ARG A 659 7.50 -18.73 20.88
CA ARG A 659 7.27 -18.29 19.50
C ARG A 659 5.92 -17.60 19.31
N ILE A 660 5.04 -17.66 20.31
CA ILE A 660 3.71 -17.07 20.26
C ILE A 660 3.76 -15.75 21.04
N PRO A 661 3.49 -14.59 20.40
CA PRO A 661 3.48 -13.30 21.09
C PRO A 661 2.60 -13.23 22.34
N LEU A 662 1.46 -13.95 22.37
CA LEU A 662 0.62 -14.05 23.57
C LEU A 662 1.21 -14.92 24.70
N GLY A 663 2.40 -15.50 24.52
CA GLY A 663 3.14 -16.22 25.54
C GLY A 663 2.54 -17.56 25.98
N ARG A 664 1.55 -18.08 25.23
CA ARG A 664 0.90 -19.36 25.49
C ARG A 664 0.46 -20.02 24.19
N THR A 665 0.38 -21.35 24.17
CA THR A 665 -0.37 -22.05 23.12
C THR A 665 -1.87 -21.75 23.24
N GLY A 666 -2.59 -21.84 22.13
CA GLY A 666 -4.05 -21.73 22.15
C GLY A 666 -4.68 -22.92 22.87
N ASP A 667 -5.82 -22.69 23.51
CA ASP A 667 -6.72 -23.70 24.01
C ASP A 667 -7.82 -23.93 22.96
N PRO A 668 -8.37 -25.14 22.78
CA PRO A 668 -9.48 -25.35 21.86
C PRO A 668 -10.61 -24.33 21.98
N LYS A 669 -10.92 -23.85 23.20
CA LYS A 669 -11.96 -22.83 23.44
C LYS A 669 -11.68 -21.49 22.75
N ASP A 670 -10.42 -21.16 22.47
CA ASP A 670 -10.03 -19.94 21.76
C ASP A 670 -10.57 -19.92 20.32
N MET A 671 -10.94 -21.08 19.76
CA MET A 671 -11.55 -21.20 18.43
C MET A 671 -13.06 -20.90 18.43
N GLY A 672 -13.73 -21.01 19.59
CA GLY A 672 -15.18 -20.88 19.69
C GLY A 672 -15.68 -19.48 19.33
N GLY A 673 -15.06 -18.43 19.89
CA GLY A 673 -15.43 -17.04 19.61
C GLY A 673 -15.29 -16.65 18.13
N PRO A 674 -14.11 -16.86 17.50
CA PRO A 674 -13.92 -16.61 16.07
C PRO A 674 -14.89 -17.41 15.17
N ALA A 675 -15.21 -18.67 15.52
CA ALA A 675 -16.20 -19.45 14.80
C ALA A 675 -17.62 -18.86 14.93
N VAL A 676 -18.02 -18.42 16.14
CA VAL A 676 -19.32 -17.75 16.37
C VAL A 676 -19.39 -16.45 15.58
N PHE A 677 -18.32 -15.66 15.55
CA PHE A 677 -18.23 -14.44 14.74
C PHE A 677 -18.50 -14.73 13.26
N LEU A 678 -17.80 -15.71 12.66
CA LEU A 678 -17.98 -16.06 11.25
C LEU A 678 -19.35 -16.70 10.95
N ALA A 679 -19.94 -17.40 11.92
CA ALA A 679 -21.26 -17.99 11.81
C ALA A 679 -22.38 -16.92 11.86
N CYS A 680 -22.20 -15.87 12.66
CA CYS A 680 -23.19 -14.81 12.86
C CYS A 680 -23.21 -13.82 11.69
N GLU A 681 -24.36 -13.70 11.02
CA GLU A 681 -24.56 -12.81 9.88
C GLU A 681 -24.54 -11.35 10.31
N GLU A 682 -25.08 -11.03 11.48
CA GLU A 682 -25.15 -9.68 12.04
C GLU A 682 -23.75 -9.13 12.33
N LEU A 683 -22.79 -9.99 12.69
CA LEU A 683 -21.42 -9.60 12.99
C LEU A 683 -20.49 -9.68 11.78
N SER A 684 -20.73 -10.62 10.85
CA SER A 684 -19.79 -10.93 9.76
C SER A 684 -20.44 -11.00 8.37
N GLY A 685 -21.59 -10.37 8.17
CA GLY A 685 -22.39 -10.42 6.94
C GLY A 685 -21.66 -9.95 5.68
N TYR A 686 -20.61 -9.13 5.82
CA TYR A 686 -19.76 -8.68 4.71
C TYR A 686 -18.37 -9.37 4.67
N VAL A 687 -18.18 -10.42 5.47
CA VAL A 687 -16.93 -11.21 5.52
C VAL A 687 -17.12 -12.51 4.76
N THR A 688 -16.50 -12.61 3.59
CA THR A 688 -16.47 -13.82 2.74
C THR A 688 -15.14 -13.91 2.01
N GLY A 689 -14.61 -15.11 1.80
CA GLY A 689 -13.28 -15.37 1.24
C GLY A 689 -12.11 -15.07 2.20
N ALA A 690 -12.41 -14.74 3.46
CA ALA A 690 -11.40 -14.34 4.44
C ALA A 690 -10.67 -15.54 5.04
N GLN A 691 -9.41 -15.32 5.41
CA GLN A 691 -8.58 -16.25 6.18
C GLN A 691 -8.28 -15.61 7.53
N LEU A 692 -9.00 -16.03 8.57
CA LEU A 692 -8.89 -15.47 9.91
C LEU A 692 -7.87 -16.26 10.75
N LEU A 693 -6.75 -15.62 11.08
CA LEU A 693 -5.72 -16.17 11.95
C LEU A 693 -6.23 -16.25 13.40
N VAL A 694 -6.10 -17.43 14.01
CA VAL A 694 -6.41 -17.68 15.43
C VAL A 694 -5.20 -18.38 16.06
N ASP A 695 -4.11 -17.64 16.22
CA ASP A 695 -2.78 -18.22 16.46
C ASP A 695 -1.95 -17.48 17.53
N GLY A 696 -2.56 -16.51 18.23
CA GLY A 696 -1.88 -15.70 19.23
C GLY A 696 -0.74 -14.83 18.66
N GLY A 697 -0.75 -14.55 17.36
CA GLY A 697 0.29 -13.80 16.65
C GLY A 697 1.47 -14.65 16.19
N LEU A 698 1.39 -15.98 16.31
CA LEU A 698 2.46 -16.90 15.95
C LEU A 698 2.94 -16.67 14.51
N PHE A 699 2.04 -16.69 13.54
CA PHE A 699 2.36 -16.58 12.11
C PHE A 699 3.20 -15.33 11.78
N VAL A 700 2.83 -14.17 12.34
CA VAL A 700 3.55 -12.91 12.07
C VAL A 700 4.87 -12.82 12.81
N ASN A 701 5.05 -13.62 13.88
CA ASN A 701 6.29 -13.74 14.64
C ASN A 701 7.24 -14.82 14.09
N LEU A 702 6.86 -15.47 12.99
CA LEU A 702 7.72 -16.40 12.24
C LEU A 702 8.52 -15.72 11.12
N GLN A 703 8.32 -14.42 10.89
CA GLN A 703 9.18 -13.56 10.08
C GLN A 703 10.41 -13.16 10.87
#